data_AF-C3XEI5-F1
#
_entry.id   AF-C3XEI5-F1
#
_cell.length_a   1.000
_cell.length_b   1.000
_cell.length_c   1.000
_cell.angle_alpha   90.00
_cell.angle_beta   90.00
_cell.angle_gamma   90.00
#
_symmetry.space_group_name_H-M   'P 1'
#
loop_
_entity.id
_entity.type
_entity.pdbx_description
1 polymer ?
#
loop_
_entity_poly.entity_id
_entity_poly.type
_entity_poly.pdbx_seq_one_letter_code
_entity_poly.pdbx_strand_id
1 'polypeptide(L)'
;MKDSINKCYIIVLAMVYLTHAEESKNTLSQDQTSQGTKEVTHRLNAVVTTNTKLKTYQSGSRLNKSVLDSNPSGNGDITSILKILPNVQFDNAQLKSTTPGEIDPANISISGGLFYQNNFQLDGFNMNNDLDPAGSQGSNPVAANALPGRSQGLNIDTSLLESIQVQDSNISAAYGGFTGGVVEANTKRPIKKFGANISYQISQGNAANDKFSLTNYHIYESNSQSYENFLNSTSASAQPNFIKHAIRSSIESKFNDNAGVIASFTTMQSFIPLNAYTSSQNGTTTDSAMKTQKRQSYNFFIKGYYDIGENIQIESSYAYAPQYNEYFIVNTRDSDFYLQSGGHQLGVKTTYQNELGILNAQSSFNYMENSRSGSEQHMRGWRYSSDKNWNPNGNQSEGSYGNVETSQTKLDLRVTQQFEPLSLSFWENVFNVGMDLGYTYALYERAEDTLFSGSAFTRPLKPNEICNETFWCSNGIVDTSKIPTNQRPTWNDNNGQYMYKATLYKAGNINLSNVNTAMFVEDSMKFDFKSYGDLLVRFGIRLDYDTYMNKAPIAPRLSVAYIAPWNHELKDFATTINFGANRYYGRNLFTYVLMDGRSSLEYTLERKDHLQSWENASATQNKNDTNFSQIKVPYADEIMAGISQQIYMFNLSAKYIHRFGRDEIRRACKDSSGNISTRNCSSNVNKDLRYVYTNDGKSDTDVVSISLQNNKAIDTFGIKHYYLFAFDWTGVYRNYADYTDILTNGELANQWISYDGVLMRYADRPAENFVRPYTLRLNLTHTYAFSRYKFLWNNFFRYRAGYNTMASVTKEENKDSFVIDGVLTKVDTFKAFMIPGAFTWDMRLGVEFNMGKGNIAYVNLDILNVLDSKNIAIASASFSATAGTTAVPVYEVGRQFYIQGGYRF
;
A
#
# COMPACT_ATOMS: atom_id res chain seq x y z
N MET A 1 3.35 28.37 -12.67
CA MET A 1 3.96 27.09 -12.26
C MET A 1 5.16 26.68 -13.12
N LYS A 2 5.13 26.83 -14.46
CA LYS A 2 6.30 26.62 -15.35
C LYS A 2 7.55 27.47 -15.01
N ASP A 3 7.39 28.70 -14.53
CA ASP A 3 8.53 29.58 -14.20
C ASP A 3 9.20 29.30 -12.85
N SER A 4 8.52 28.61 -11.93
CA SER A 4 9.12 28.23 -10.63
C SER A 4 9.98 26.97 -10.74
N ILE A 5 9.64 26.07 -11.67
CA ILE A 5 10.39 24.84 -11.96
C ILE A 5 11.73 25.18 -12.66
N ASN A 6 11.74 26.18 -13.55
CA ASN A 6 12.98 26.65 -14.20
C ASN A 6 13.93 27.36 -13.23
N LYS A 7 13.43 27.97 -12.15
CA LYS A 7 14.28 28.63 -11.13
C LYS A 7 14.92 27.66 -10.14
N CYS A 8 14.26 26.54 -9.80
CA CYS A 8 14.88 25.47 -9.01
C CYS A 8 15.99 24.72 -9.78
N TYR A 9 15.87 24.59 -11.10
CA TYR A 9 16.92 24.00 -11.94
C TYR A 9 18.25 24.77 -11.90
N ILE A 10 18.19 26.10 -11.71
CA ILE A 10 19.39 26.97 -11.68
C ILE A 10 20.10 26.92 -10.32
N ILE A 11 19.38 26.68 -9.22
CA ILE A 11 19.96 26.64 -7.87
C ILE A 11 20.69 25.31 -7.60
N VAL A 12 20.18 24.19 -8.13
CA VAL A 12 20.85 22.87 -7.99
C VAL A 12 22.12 22.79 -8.86
N LEU A 13 22.17 23.48 -10.00
CA LEU A 13 23.39 23.59 -10.82
C LEU A 13 24.44 24.56 -10.25
N ALA A 14 24.03 25.59 -9.48
CA ALA A 14 24.95 26.53 -8.86
C ALA A 14 25.74 25.93 -7.67
N MET A 15 25.18 24.95 -6.95
CA MET A 15 25.92 24.26 -5.88
C MET A 15 26.96 23.24 -6.37
N VAL A 16 26.88 22.82 -7.64
CA VAL A 16 27.84 21.88 -8.24
C VAL A 16 29.06 22.60 -8.86
N TYR A 17 29.01 23.92 -9.05
CA TYR A 17 30.06 24.69 -9.75
C TYR A 17 31.05 25.46 -8.85
N LEU A 18 31.01 25.30 -7.53
CA LEU A 18 31.83 26.08 -6.59
C LEU A 18 32.99 25.33 -5.92
N THR A 19 33.40 24.18 -6.46
CA THR A 19 34.53 23.40 -5.93
C THR A 19 35.53 22.96 -7.00
N HIS A 20 35.94 23.83 -7.91
CA HIS A 20 37.12 23.56 -8.76
C HIS A 20 37.87 24.87 -9.08
N ALA A 21 38.80 25.23 -8.20
CA ALA A 21 39.92 26.11 -8.54
C ALA A 21 41.01 25.94 -7.48
N GLU A 22 42.00 25.07 -7.74
CA GLU A 22 43.42 25.43 -7.63
C GLU A 22 44.31 24.30 -8.17
N GLU A 23 45.19 24.69 -9.09
CA GLU A 23 46.19 23.86 -9.78
C GLU A 23 47.33 23.43 -8.86
N SER A 24 47.97 22.30 -9.17
CA SER A 24 49.39 22.35 -9.55
C SER A 24 49.84 21.10 -10.31
N LYS A 25 50.55 21.36 -11.40
CA LYS A 25 51.26 20.41 -12.27
C LYS A 25 52.54 19.94 -11.58
N ASN A 26 52.90 18.66 -11.74
CA ASN A 26 54.29 18.30 -12.04
C ASN A 26 54.42 16.92 -12.71
N THR A 27 55.45 16.85 -13.54
CA THR A 27 55.71 15.94 -14.66
C THR A 27 56.51 14.68 -14.29
N LEU A 28 56.18 13.58 -14.98
CA LEU A 28 57.01 12.48 -15.52
C LEU A 28 58.28 11.99 -14.76
N SER A 29 58.29 10.68 -14.46
CA SER A 29 59.43 9.80 -14.76
C SER A 29 59.03 8.31 -14.74
N GLN A 30 59.40 7.57 -15.78
CA GLN A 30 59.36 6.11 -15.88
C GLN A 30 60.37 5.48 -14.91
N ASP A 31 60.02 4.32 -14.34
CA ASP A 31 61.00 3.23 -14.25
C ASP A 31 60.33 1.84 -14.09
N GLN A 32 60.94 0.86 -14.72
CA GLN A 32 60.52 -0.55 -14.78
C GLN A 32 61.05 -1.38 -13.60
N THR A 33 60.42 -2.55 -13.43
CA THR A 33 60.88 -3.77 -12.73
C THR A 33 60.91 -3.80 -11.19
N SER A 34 60.01 -4.60 -10.60
CA SER A 34 60.37 -5.95 -10.12
C SER A 34 59.17 -6.67 -9.48
N GLN A 35 59.08 -7.96 -9.74
CA GLN A 35 58.08 -8.89 -9.22
C GLN A 35 58.20 -9.00 -7.69
N GLY A 36 57.06 -8.84 -7.02
CA GLY A 36 56.89 -9.19 -5.62
C GLY A 36 55.45 -9.65 -5.42
N THR A 37 55.25 -10.96 -5.42
CA THR A 37 53.99 -11.65 -5.14
C THR A 37 53.52 -11.26 -3.73
N LYS A 38 52.67 -10.24 -3.61
CA LYS A 38 51.87 -10.01 -2.41
C LYS A 38 50.49 -10.61 -2.66
N GLU A 39 50.21 -11.72 -1.99
CA GLU A 39 48.84 -12.18 -1.78
C GLU A 39 48.03 -11.03 -1.15
N VAL A 40 47.27 -10.33 -1.99
CA VAL A 40 46.25 -9.39 -1.53
C VAL A 40 45.08 -10.25 -1.08
N THR A 41 45.08 -10.57 0.21
CA THR A 41 43.89 -11.07 0.89
C THR A 41 42.80 -10.01 0.70
N HIS A 42 41.81 -10.32 -0.14
CA HIS A 42 40.62 -9.50 -0.30
C HIS A 42 39.93 -9.38 1.07
N ARG A 43 40.22 -8.30 1.81
CA ARG A 43 39.37 -7.88 2.91
C ARG A 43 38.05 -7.44 2.28
N LEU A 44 37.05 -8.30 2.41
CA LEU A 44 35.65 -7.93 2.23
C LEU A 44 35.39 -6.70 3.10
N ASN A 45 35.20 -5.54 2.45
CA ASN A 45 34.70 -4.37 3.14
C ASN A 45 33.37 -4.73 3.81
N ALA A 46 33.37 -4.51 5.11
CA ALA A 46 32.36 -4.97 6.04
C ALA A 46 30.98 -4.42 5.67
N VAL A 47 30.09 -5.30 5.21
CA VAL A 47 28.64 -5.15 5.39
C VAL A 47 28.35 -5.43 6.87
N VAL A 48 28.81 -4.56 7.76
CA VAL A 48 28.64 -4.70 9.21
C VAL A 48 28.19 -3.34 9.75
N THR A 49 26.88 -3.21 9.98
CA THR A 49 26.29 -2.40 11.07
C THR A 49 24.77 -2.54 11.16
N THR A 50 24.07 -3.04 10.12
CA THR A 50 22.59 -3.23 10.19
C THR A 50 22.14 -4.66 10.54
N ASN A 51 22.89 -5.69 10.13
CA ASN A 51 22.53 -7.11 10.42
C ASN A 51 22.61 -7.49 11.91
N THR A 52 23.48 -6.84 12.69
CA THR A 52 23.62 -7.09 14.13
C THR A 52 22.51 -6.39 14.91
N LYS A 53 22.24 -5.11 14.64
CA LYS A 53 21.27 -4.29 15.40
C LYS A 53 19.84 -4.88 15.42
N LEU A 54 19.32 -5.39 14.29
CA LEU A 54 17.98 -6.01 14.25
C LEU A 54 17.90 -7.28 15.10
N LYS A 55 18.97 -8.07 15.14
CA LYS A 55 19.03 -9.31 15.93
C LYS A 55 19.24 -9.02 17.41
N THR A 56 20.08 -8.03 17.73
CA THR A 56 20.45 -7.68 19.11
C THR A 56 19.22 -7.44 19.98
N TYR A 57 18.23 -6.70 19.49
CA TYR A 57 16.99 -6.38 20.23
C TYR A 57 15.75 -7.10 19.70
N GLN A 58 15.91 -8.10 18.83
CA GLN A 58 14.83 -8.79 18.11
C GLN A 58 13.84 -7.84 17.40
N SER A 59 14.34 -6.73 16.87
CA SER A 59 13.50 -5.66 16.32
C SER A 59 12.76 -6.04 15.03
N GLY A 60 13.12 -7.15 14.38
CA GLY A 60 12.51 -7.52 13.11
C GLY A 60 13.29 -8.57 12.30
N SER A 61 13.07 -8.57 10.99
CA SER A 61 13.63 -9.54 10.04
C SER A 61 14.22 -8.88 8.79
N ARG A 62 15.19 -9.54 8.15
CA ARG A 62 15.79 -9.09 6.89
C ARG A 62 15.69 -10.16 5.82
N LEU A 63 15.09 -9.80 4.68
CA LEU A 63 15.04 -10.60 3.46
C LEU A 63 16.17 -10.13 2.55
N ASN A 64 17.14 -10.99 2.28
CA ASN A 64 18.26 -10.67 1.40
C ASN A 64 17.95 -11.04 -0.06
N LYS A 65 18.84 -10.64 -0.96
CA LYS A 65 18.73 -10.90 -2.39
C LYS A 65 18.48 -12.36 -2.74
N SER A 66 19.15 -13.28 -2.06
CA SER A 66 18.96 -14.72 -2.30
C SER A 66 17.52 -15.16 -2.03
N VAL A 67 16.88 -14.65 -0.97
CA VAL A 67 15.47 -14.96 -0.67
C VAL A 67 14.55 -14.29 -1.69
N LEU A 68 14.83 -13.03 -2.08
CA LEU A 68 14.04 -12.32 -3.08
C LEU A 68 14.04 -13.03 -4.45
N ASP A 69 15.17 -13.61 -4.84
CA ASP A 69 15.32 -14.31 -6.13
C ASP A 69 14.84 -15.76 -6.09
N SER A 70 14.90 -16.42 -4.93
CA SER A 70 14.53 -17.83 -4.82
C SER A 70 13.04 -18.07 -4.68
N ASN A 71 12.27 -17.07 -4.24
CA ASN A 71 10.83 -17.21 -3.99
C ASN A 71 9.99 -16.84 -5.22
N PRO A 72 8.76 -17.37 -5.33
CA PRO A 72 7.80 -16.95 -6.36
C PRO A 72 7.59 -15.44 -6.35
N SER A 73 7.72 -14.82 -7.53
CA SER A 73 7.74 -13.36 -7.68
C SER A 73 6.36 -12.75 -7.90
N GLY A 74 5.43 -13.45 -8.54
CA GLY A 74 4.09 -12.94 -8.84
C GLY A 74 4.15 -11.58 -9.54
N ASN A 75 3.53 -10.56 -8.93
CA ASN A 75 3.57 -9.19 -9.45
C ASN A 75 4.93 -8.50 -9.27
N GLY A 76 5.77 -8.97 -8.34
CA GLY A 76 7.11 -8.42 -8.08
C GLY A 76 7.14 -7.20 -7.15
N ASP A 77 6.07 -6.91 -6.41
CA ASP A 77 6.02 -5.80 -5.44
C ASP A 77 6.65 -6.14 -4.08
N ILE A 78 7.08 -5.11 -3.33
CA ILE A 78 7.71 -5.24 -2.00
C ILE A 78 6.85 -6.04 -1.03
N THR A 79 5.55 -5.79 -0.99
CA THR A 79 4.66 -6.34 0.04
C THR A 79 4.33 -7.81 -0.18
N SER A 80 4.23 -8.27 -1.43
CA SER A 80 3.91 -9.66 -1.76
C SER A 80 4.92 -10.67 -1.19
N ILE A 81 6.22 -10.33 -1.15
CA ILE A 81 7.24 -11.24 -0.60
C ILE A 81 7.22 -11.27 0.94
N LEU A 82 6.67 -10.25 1.61
CA LEU A 82 6.60 -10.20 3.07
C LEU A 82 5.69 -11.27 3.68
N LYS A 83 4.90 -11.98 2.86
CA LYS A 83 4.08 -13.12 3.28
C LYS A 83 4.89 -14.25 3.94
N ILE A 84 6.21 -14.31 3.71
CA ILE A 84 7.10 -15.30 4.35
C ILE A 84 7.44 -14.95 5.80
N LEU A 85 7.27 -13.69 6.20
CA LEU A 85 7.59 -13.23 7.54
C LEU A 85 6.42 -13.48 8.51
N PRO A 86 6.70 -13.81 9.78
CA PRO A 86 5.69 -13.71 10.84
C PRO A 86 5.34 -12.24 11.13
N ASN A 87 4.28 -12.00 11.90
CA ASN A 87 3.81 -10.67 12.34
C ASN A 87 3.35 -9.72 11.21
N VAL A 88 3.35 -10.20 9.97
CA VAL A 88 2.80 -9.50 8.80
C VAL A 88 1.50 -10.18 8.37
N GLN A 89 0.41 -9.43 8.46
CA GLN A 89 -0.93 -9.84 8.04
C GLN A 89 -1.37 -9.06 6.80
N PHE A 90 -2.29 -9.64 6.04
CA PHE A 90 -2.75 -9.10 4.76
C PHE A 90 -4.27 -8.99 4.77
N ASP A 91 -4.80 -8.18 3.85
CA ASP A 91 -6.24 -8.13 3.61
C ASP A 91 -6.76 -9.53 3.24
N ASN A 92 -7.81 -10.00 3.92
CA ASN A 92 -8.49 -11.25 3.63
C ASN A 92 -8.94 -11.36 2.16
N ALA A 93 -9.18 -10.20 1.55
CA ALA A 93 -9.69 -10.00 0.21
C ALA A 93 -8.60 -9.66 -0.83
N GLN A 94 -7.31 -9.77 -0.50
CA GLN A 94 -6.21 -9.40 -1.41
C GLN A 94 -6.11 -10.31 -2.64
N LEU A 95 -6.26 -11.63 -2.48
CA LEU A 95 -5.96 -12.63 -3.51
C LEU A 95 -7.21 -13.13 -4.25
N LYS A 96 -8.25 -12.30 -4.37
CA LYS A 96 -9.54 -12.73 -4.96
C LYS A 96 -9.37 -13.28 -6.36
N SER A 97 -10.02 -14.41 -6.62
CA SER A 97 -10.08 -15.04 -7.94
C SER A 97 -10.83 -14.19 -8.97
N THR A 98 -11.59 -13.17 -8.54
CA THR A 98 -12.30 -12.27 -9.45
C THR A 98 -11.44 -11.12 -9.96
N THR A 99 -10.25 -10.87 -9.38
CA THR A 99 -9.37 -9.75 -9.77
C THR A 99 -7.90 -10.15 -10.00
N PRO A 100 -7.59 -11.28 -10.67
CA PRO A 100 -6.19 -11.72 -10.87
C PRO A 100 -5.38 -10.82 -11.80
N GLY A 101 -6.02 -9.93 -12.56
CA GLY A 101 -5.39 -8.93 -13.42
C GLY A 101 -4.81 -7.72 -12.69
N GLU A 102 -5.15 -7.50 -11.41
CA GLU A 102 -4.62 -6.38 -10.63
C GLU A 102 -3.11 -6.54 -10.32
N ILE A 103 -2.41 -5.41 -10.26
CA ILE A 103 -0.94 -5.35 -10.05
C ILE A 103 -0.53 -4.40 -8.90
N ASP A 104 -1.51 -3.87 -8.16
CA ASP A 104 -1.24 -3.00 -7.03
C ASP A 104 -0.52 -3.75 -5.90
N PRO A 105 0.40 -3.10 -5.18
CA PRO A 105 0.98 -3.65 -3.96
C PRO A 105 -0.08 -3.97 -2.92
N ALA A 106 0.16 -5.03 -2.16
CA ALA A 106 -0.74 -5.42 -1.09
C ALA A 106 -0.72 -4.44 0.09
N ASN A 107 -1.87 -4.21 0.70
CA ASN A 107 -1.93 -3.61 2.02
C ASN A 107 -1.48 -4.64 3.07
N ILE A 108 -0.65 -4.20 4.01
CA ILE A 108 -0.09 -5.06 5.07
C ILE A 108 -0.29 -4.44 6.45
N SER A 109 -0.65 -5.26 7.43
CA SER A 109 -0.62 -4.90 8.85
C SER A 109 0.60 -5.55 9.49
N ILE A 110 1.38 -4.76 10.24
CA ILE A 110 2.54 -5.23 11.00
C ILE A 110 2.19 -5.13 12.48
N SER A 111 2.27 -6.25 13.19
CA SER A 111 2.00 -6.32 14.63
C SER A 111 0.66 -5.68 15.03
N GLY A 112 -0.39 -5.95 14.25
CA GLY A 112 -1.78 -5.48 14.45
C GLY A 112 -2.06 -4.00 14.17
N GLY A 113 -1.04 -3.21 13.80
CA GLY A 113 -1.23 -1.82 13.39
C GLY A 113 -2.07 -1.69 12.10
N LEU A 114 -2.71 -0.54 11.92
CA LEU A 114 -3.44 -0.23 10.69
C LEU A 114 -2.53 -0.29 9.47
N PHE A 115 -3.05 -0.75 8.32
CA PHE A 115 -2.23 -0.99 7.13
C PHE A 115 -1.56 0.27 6.56
N TYR A 116 -2.20 1.42 6.80
CA TYR A 116 -1.69 2.73 6.42
C TYR A 116 -0.88 3.42 7.53
N GLN A 117 -0.53 2.74 8.62
CA GLN A 117 0.33 3.29 9.68
C GLN A 117 1.70 2.61 9.74
N ASN A 118 2.19 2.14 8.59
CA ASN A 118 3.56 1.67 8.42
C ASN A 118 4.44 2.76 7.78
N ASN A 119 5.74 2.77 8.07
CA ASN A 119 6.72 3.64 7.42
C ASN A 119 7.46 2.83 6.33
N PHE A 120 7.23 3.18 5.07
CA PHE A 120 7.87 2.57 3.91
C PHE A 120 9.02 3.45 3.44
N GLN A 121 10.20 2.86 3.28
CA GLN A 121 11.42 3.55 2.88
C GLN A 121 12.12 2.85 1.70
N LEU A 122 12.71 3.64 0.82
CA LEU A 122 13.62 3.20 -0.23
C LEU A 122 14.99 3.84 0.03
N ASP A 123 16.02 3.03 0.29
CA ASP A 123 17.36 3.49 0.69
C ASP A 123 17.38 4.42 1.93
N GLY A 124 16.38 4.28 2.82
CA GLY A 124 16.19 5.14 4.00
C GLY A 124 15.30 6.36 3.76
N PHE A 125 14.97 6.68 2.50
CA PHE A 125 14.10 7.80 2.14
C PHE A 125 12.62 7.41 2.19
N ASN A 126 11.79 8.25 2.80
CA ASN A 126 10.36 7.99 2.94
C ASN A 126 9.65 7.93 1.57
N MET A 127 8.81 6.91 1.37
CA MET A 127 8.00 6.73 0.16
C MET A 127 6.52 6.51 0.48
N ASN A 128 6.04 7.12 1.56
CA ASN A 128 4.67 6.97 2.06
C ASN A 128 3.67 7.90 1.35
N ASN A 129 2.49 7.37 1.02
CA ASN A 129 1.34 8.17 0.60
C ASN A 129 0.55 8.64 1.82
N ASP A 130 0.55 9.95 2.10
CA ASP A 130 -0.19 10.56 3.21
C ASP A 130 -1.45 11.31 2.73
N LEU A 131 -1.78 11.27 1.44
CA LEU A 131 -2.94 11.96 0.88
C LEU A 131 -4.24 11.33 1.38
N ASP A 132 -4.54 10.10 0.96
CA ASP A 132 -5.78 9.39 1.31
C ASP A 132 -5.57 7.86 1.23
N PRO A 133 -4.72 7.26 2.09
CA PRO A 133 -4.23 5.89 1.89
C PRO A 133 -5.29 4.78 2.06
N ALA A 134 -6.42 5.03 2.73
CA ALA A 134 -7.55 4.10 2.81
C ALA A 134 -8.65 4.37 1.76
N GLY A 135 -8.63 5.55 1.12
CA GLY A 135 -9.66 5.97 0.17
C GLY A 135 -10.96 6.38 0.88
N SER A 136 -11.23 7.68 0.92
CA SER A 136 -12.38 8.32 1.58
C SER A 136 -13.79 7.89 1.10
N GLN A 137 -13.90 7.16 -0.01
CA GLN A 137 -15.13 6.49 -0.49
C GLN A 137 -14.86 5.03 -0.92
N GLY A 138 -13.87 4.40 -0.30
CA GLY A 138 -13.42 3.04 -0.62
C GLY A 138 -12.70 2.91 -1.95
N SER A 139 -12.51 1.68 -2.39
CA SER A 139 -11.75 1.30 -3.59
C SER A 139 -12.48 1.51 -4.92
N ASN A 140 -13.62 2.22 -4.94
CA ASN A 140 -14.41 2.42 -6.17
C ASN A 140 -13.70 3.38 -7.14
N PRO A 141 -13.17 2.91 -8.27
CA PRO A 141 -12.43 3.77 -9.20
C PRO A 141 -13.34 4.76 -9.95
N VAL A 142 -14.66 4.52 -9.97
CA VAL A 142 -15.65 5.30 -10.73
C VAL A 142 -16.34 6.37 -9.87
N ALA A 143 -15.93 6.56 -8.62
CA ALA A 143 -16.54 7.54 -7.73
C ALA A 143 -16.33 8.98 -8.26
N ALA A 144 -17.41 9.77 -8.40
CA ALA A 144 -17.32 11.12 -8.96
C ALA A 144 -16.45 12.06 -8.10
N ASN A 145 -16.50 11.89 -6.78
CA ASN A 145 -15.87 12.73 -5.78
C ASN A 145 -14.82 11.99 -4.93
N ALA A 146 -14.28 10.86 -5.38
CA ALA A 146 -13.22 10.18 -4.66
C ALA A 146 -12.25 9.46 -5.58
N LEU A 147 -11.07 9.19 -5.04
CA LEU A 147 -10.00 8.47 -5.70
C LEU A 147 -9.62 7.27 -4.82
N PRO A 148 -9.32 6.10 -5.43
CA PRO A 148 -8.78 4.97 -4.68
C PRO A 148 -7.51 5.34 -3.91
N GLY A 149 -7.36 4.80 -2.70
CA GLY A 149 -6.21 5.01 -1.84
C GLY A 149 -5.21 3.85 -1.88
N ARG A 150 -3.94 4.14 -1.61
CA ARG A 150 -2.91 3.13 -1.31
C ARG A 150 -1.92 3.66 -0.27
N SER A 151 -1.40 2.79 0.60
CA SER A 151 -0.44 3.23 1.64
C SER A 151 0.98 3.51 1.09
N GLN A 152 1.42 2.73 0.11
CA GLN A 152 2.72 2.87 -0.52
C GLN A 152 2.66 3.97 -1.58
N GLY A 153 3.58 4.92 -1.51
CA GLY A 153 3.68 6.00 -2.46
C GLY A 153 4.21 5.57 -3.82
N LEU A 154 5.21 4.71 -3.82
CA LEU A 154 5.86 4.19 -5.01
C LEU A 154 5.69 2.67 -5.07
N ASN A 155 5.35 2.14 -6.25
CA ASN A 155 5.26 0.71 -6.49
C ASN A 155 6.62 0.21 -7.02
N ILE A 156 7.52 -0.16 -6.11
CA ILE A 156 8.90 -0.57 -6.42
C ILE A 156 8.97 -2.08 -6.68
N ASP A 157 9.58 -2.46 -7.80
CA ASP A 157 9.83 -3.88 -8.14
C ASP A 157 11.01 -4.45 -7.34
N THR A 158 10.84 -5.65 -6.77
CA THR A 158 11.85 -6.29 -5.90
C THR A 158 13.14 -6.65 -6.64
N SER A 159 13.15 -6.71 -7.97
CA SER A 159 14.36 -6.97 -8.74
C SER A 159 15.38 -5.84 -8.63
N LEU A 160 14.97 -4.63 -8.22
CA LEU A 160 15.84 -3.49 -7.92
C LEU A 160 16.57 -3.61 -6.58
N LEU A 161 16.06 -4.47 -5.70
CA LEU A 161 16.45 -4.51 -4.31
C LEU A 161 17.57 -5.52 -4.04
N GLU A 162 18.44 -5.17 -3.10
CA GLU A 162 19.41 -6.05 -2.46
C GLU A 162 18.84 -6.68 -1.19
N SER A 163 18.00 -5.94 -0.46
CA SER A 163 17.30 -6.48 0.70
C SER A 163 16.07 -5.69 1.08
N ILE A 164 15.17 -6.33 1.82
CA ILE A 164 14.08 -5.68 2.54
C ILE A 164 14.27 -5.95 4.04
N GLN A 165 14.27 -4.91 4.85
CA GLN A 165 14.29 -4.99 6.31
C GLN A 165 12.90 -4.63 6.83
N VAL A 166 12.32 -5.46 7.68
CA VAL A 166 11.02 -5.21 8.32
C VAL A 166 11.25 -5.14 9.82
N GLN A 167 10.98 -3.98 10.42
CA GLN A 167 11.00 -3.76 11.86
C GLN A 167 9.57 -3.78 12.39
N ASP A 168 9.31 -4.64 13.38
CA ASP A 168 7.97 -4.94 13.88
C ASP A 168 7.84 -4.78 15.40
N SER A 169 8.94 -4.48 16.10
CA SER A 169 9.04 -4.32 17.56
C SER A 169 10.39 -3.71 17.96
N ASN A 170 10.56 -3.25 19.20
CA ASN A 170 11.82 -2.68 19.71
C ASN A 170 12.49 -1.72 18.71
N ILE A 171 11.72 -0.81 18.14
CA ILE A 171 12.17 0.05 17.04
C ILE A 171 12.94 1.24 17.63
N SER A 172 14.09 1.57 17.05
CA SER A 172 14.97 2.67 17.50
C SER A 172 14.28 4.04 17.44
N ALA A 173 14.68 4.96 18.33
CA ALA A 173 14.19 6.35 18.33
C ALA A 173 14.56 7.12 17.05
N ALA A 174 15.50 6.59 16.24
CA ALA A 174 15.81 7.09 14.91
C ALA A 174 14.65 6.93 13.90
N TYR A 175 13.61 6.15 14.23
CA TYR A 175 12.43 5.98 13.39
C TYR A 175 11.16 6.52 14.07
N GLY A 176 10.31 7.17 13.27
CA GLY A 176 8.98 7.67 13.66
C GLY A 176 8.00 7.65 12.48
N GLY A 177 6.80 8.19 12.69
CA GLY A 177 5.75 8.26 11.66
C GLY A 177 5.09 6.91 11.36
N PHE A 178 4.91 6.06 12.39
CA PHE A 178 4.26 4.75 12.28
C PHE A 178 3.65 4.32 13.61
N THR A 179 2.61 3.51 13.56
CA THR A 179 2.12 2.72 14.71
C THR A 179 2.17 1.21 14.44
N GLY A 180 2.30 0.80 13.17
CA GLY A 180 2.54 -0.57 12.73
C GLY A 180 4.03 -0.92 12.75
N GLY A 181 4.68 -0.91 11.59
CA GLY A 181 6.11 -1.20 11.49
C GLY A 181 6.84 -0.35 10.46
N VAL A 182 8.13 -0.61 10.32
CA VAL A 182 9.00 0.04 9.32
C VAL A 182 9.42 -0.99 8.28
N VAL A 183 9.24 -0.68 7.00
CA VAL A 183 9.69 -1.50 5.86
C VAL A 183 10.74 -0.70 5.08
N GLU A 184 11.99 -1.10 5.18
CA GLU A 184 13.11 -0.46 4.50
C GLU A 184 13.62 -1.35 3.34
N ALA A 185 13.27 -0.95 2.13
CA ALA A 185 13.77 -1.53 0.89
C ALA A 185 15.12 -0.90 0.54
N ASN A 186 16.16 -1.71 0.45
CA ASN A 186 17.53 -1.28 0.15
C ASN A 186 17.88 -1.72 -1.27
N THR A 187 18.25 -0.77 -2.13
CA THR A 187 18.59 -1.01 -3.53
C THR A 187 20.00 -1.57 -3.68
N LYS A 188 20.26 -2.21 -4.82
CA LYS A 188 21.58 -2.75 -5.13
C LYS A 188 22.63 -1.64 -5.24
N ARG A 189 23.85 -1.96 -4.82
CA ARG A 189 25.04 -1.15 -5.10
C ARG A 189 25.78 -1.74 -6.31
N PRO A 190 26.42 -0.90 -7.15
CA PRO A 190 27.23 -1.38 -8.26
C PRO A 190 28.49 -2.07 -7.74
N ILE A 191 28.63 -3.37 -8.01
CA ILE A 191 29.78 -4.17 -7.55
C ILE A 191 30.65 -4.69 -8.69
N LYS A 192 30.10 -4.77 -9.91
CA LYS A 192 30.82 -5.30 -11.07
C LYS A 192 31.45 -4.18 -11.91
N LYS A 193 32.58 -4.46 -12.57
CA LYS A 193 33.15 -3.58 -13.62
C LYS A 193 32.11 -3.27 -14.69
N PHE A 194 31.41 -4.30 -15.14
CA PHE A 194 30.23 -4.19 -15.98
C PHE A 194 29.32 -5.38 -15.69
N GLY A 195 28.02 -5.13 -15.57
CA GLY A 195 27.00 -6.15 -15.42
C GLY A 195 25.72 -5.74 -16.12
N ALA A 196 25.03 -6.70 -16.72
CA ALA A 196 23.75 -6.45 -17.37
C ALA A 196 22.77 -7.59 -17.06
N ASN A 197 21.49 -7.29 -16.99
CA ASN A 197 20.43 -8.29 -16.86
C ASN A 197 19.20 -7.82 -17.65
N ILE A 198 18.55 -8.73 -18.34
CA ILE A 198 17.24 -8.51 -18.97
C ILE A 198 16.38 -9.76 -18.77
N SER A 199 15.10 -9.58 -18.46
CA SER A 199 14.14 -10.67 -18.41
C SER A 199 12.75 -10.23 -18.84
N TYR A 200 12.01 -11.19 -19.34
CA TYR A 200 10.60 -11.08 -19.68
C TYR A 200 9.82 -12.14 -18.92
N GLN A 201 8.69 -11.77 -18.32
CA GLN A 201 7.79 -12.66 -17.60
C GLN A 201 6.35 -12.46 -18.09
N ILE A 202 5.60 -13.55 -18.17
CA ILE A 202 4.20 -13.57 -18.62
C ILE A 202 3.33 -14.43 -17.70
N SER A 203 2.08 -13.98 -17.50
CA SER A 203 0.98 -14.79 -16.96
C SER A 203 -0.33 -14.37 -17.63
N GLN A 204 -1.32 -15.25 -17.66
CA GLN A 204 -2.61 -15.00 -18.31
C GLN A 204 -3.72 -15.77 -17.58
N GLY A 205 -4.95 -15.27 -17.60
CA GLY A 205 -6.13 -16.04 -17.23
C GLY A 205 -7.27 -15.86 -18.22
N ASN A 206 -7.89 -16.97 -18.62
CA ASN A 206 -9.19 -16.99 -19.28
C ASN A 206 -10.10 -17.91 -18.48
N ALA A 207 -11.19 -17.37 -17.96
CA ALA A 207 -12.10 -18.12 -17.10
C ALA A 207 -12.98 -19.10 -17.88
N ALA A 208 -13.16 -18.94 -19.19
CA ALA A 208 -13.98 -19.86 -19.98
C ALA A 208 -13.35 -21.26 -20.04
N ASN A 209 -14.15 -22.28 -19.72
CA ASN A 209 -13.71 -23.68 -19.53
C ASN A 209 -13.07 -24.32 -20.78
N ASP A 210 -13.37 -23.81 -21.98
CA ASP A 210 -12.88 -24.32 -23.27
C ASP A 210 -11.62 -23.60 -23.77
N LYS A 211 -11.11 -22.61 -23.02
CA LYS A 211 -9.95 -21.80 -23.42
C LYS A 211 -8.70 -22.16 -22.63
N PHE A 212 -7.55 -22.01 -23.28
CA PHE A 212 -6.26 -22.16 -22.61
C PHE A 212 -6.12 -21.09 -21.51
N SER A 213 -5.76 -21.51 -20.30
CA SER A 213 -5.53 -20.60 -19.18
C SER A 213 -4.29 -20.97 -18.37
N LEU A 214 -3.48 -19.96 -18.03
CA LEU A 214 -2.39 -20.10 -17.05
C LEU A 214 -2.89 -19.81 -15.63
N THR A 215 -4.18 -19.50 -15.45
CA THR A 215 -4.80 -19.17 -14.17
C THR A 215 -6.11 -19.93 -14.02
N ASN A 216 -6.24 -20.74 -12.98
CA ASN A 216 -7.52 -21.36 -12.67
C ASN A 216 -8.37 -20.44 -11.78
N TYR A 217 -9.67 -20.37 -12.09
CA TYR A 217 -10.60 -19.48 -11.41
C TYR A 217 -11.51 -20.27 -10.46
N HIS A 218 -11.69 -19.74 -9.25
CA HIS A 218 -12.69 -20.21 -8.30
C HIS A 218 -13.75 -19.11 -8.14
N ILE A 219 -14.86 -19.26 -8.83
CA ILE A 219 -15.95 -18.28 -8.82
C ILE A 219 -17.09 -18.80 -7.97
N TYR A 220 -17.68 -17.92 -7.16
CA TYR A 220 -18.87 -18.28 -6.40
C TYR A 220 -20.10 -18.30 -7.32
N GLU A 221 -20.74 -19.46 -7.42
CA GLU A 221 -21.90 -19.68 -8.28
C GLU A 221 -23.17 -19.80 -7.45
N SER A 222 -23.73 -18.66 -7.02
CA SER A 222 -24.98 -18.64 -6.23
C SER A 222 -26.19 -19.20 -6.98
N ASN A 223 -26.14 -19.18 -8.32
CA ASN A 223 -27.14 -19.70 -9.25
C ASN A 223 -26.48 -19.96 -10.62
N SER A 224 -27.22 -20.60 -11.53
CA SER A 224 -26.75 -20.93 -12.89
C SER A 224 -26.32 -19.73 -13.73
N GLN A 225 -26.72 -18.51 -13.39
CA GLN A 225 -26.40 -17.28 -14.12
C GLN A 225 -25.14 -16.58 -13.59
N SER A 226 -24.67 -16.91 -12.38
CA SER A 226 -23.59 -16.18 -11.70
C SER A 226 -22.26 -16.30 -12.46
N TYR A 227 -21.95 -17.50 -12.95
CA TYR A 227 -20.76 -17.75 -13.75
C TYR A 227 -20.82 -17.03 -15.10
N GLU A 228 -21.96 -17.10 -15.79
CA GLU A 228 -22.19 -16.37 -17.04
C GLU A 228 -22.08 -14.84 -16.87
N ASN A 229 -22.54 -14.31 -15.73
CA ASN A 229 -22.38 -12.90 -15.39
C ASN A 229 -20.90 -12.53 -15.18
N PHE A 230 -20.09 -13.43 -14.63
CA PHE A 230 -18.65 -13.23 -14.49
C PHE A 230 -17.95 -13.25 -15.86
N LEU A 231 -18.26 -14.23 -16.72
CA LEU A 231 -17.73 -14.29 -18.09
C LEU A 231 -18.09 -13.05 -18.92
N ASN A 232 -19.29 -12.50 -18.71
CA ASN A 232 -19.78 -11.30 -19.38
C ASN A 232 -19.63 -10.01 -18.54
N SER A 233 -18.66 -9.99 -17.63
CA SER A 233 -18.48 -8.88 -16.68
C SER A 233 -18.26 -7.53 -17.36
N THR A 234 -18.82 -6.49 -16.73
CA THR A 234 -18.60 -5.08 -17.03
C THR A 234 -17.80 -4.36 -15.94
N SER A 235 -17.41 -5.09 -14.89
CA SER A 235 -16.88 -4.52 -13.65
C SER A 235 -15.38 -4.79 -13.50
N ALA A 236 -14.63 -3.76 -13.06
CA ALA A 236 -13.22 -3.90 -12.70
C ALA A 236 -13.00 -4.93 -11.58
N SER A 237 -14.02 -5.22 -10.76
CA SER A 237 -13.96 -6.19 -9.66
C SER A 237 -14.19 -7.65 -10.11
N ALA A 238 -14.45 -7.88 -11.39
CA ALA A 238 -14.71 -9.18 -11.99
C ALA A 238 -14.05 -9.29 -13.37
N GLN A 239 -12.91 -9.98 -13.43
CA GLN A 239 -11.97 -9.98 -14.54
C GLN A 239 -11.86 -11.40 -15.13
N PRO A 240 -12.76 -11.77 -16.06
CA PRO A 240 -12.77 -13.13 -16.63
C PRO A 240 -11.56 -13.40 -17.53
N ASN A 241 -11.00 -12.35 -18.12
CA ASN A 241 -9.86 -12.42 -19.02
C ASN A 241 -8.80 -11.40 -18.61
N PHE A 242 -7.54 -11.81 -18.58
CA PHE A 242 -6.42 -10.87 -18.46
C PHE A 242 -5.12 -11.45 -19.02
N ILE A 243 -4.20 -10.58 -19.40
CA ILE A 243 -2.81 -10.94 -19.71
C ILE A 243 -1.84 -9.96 -19.07
N LYS A 244 -0.80 -10.49 -18.42
CA LYS A 244 0.26 -9.74 -17.74
C LYS A 244 1.59 -9.91 -18.46
N HIS A 245 2.29 -8.81 -18.65
CA HIS A 245 3.62 -8.73 -19.22
C HIS A 245 4.54 -7.97 -18.28
N ALA A 246 5.68 -8.55 -17.92
CA ALA A 246 6.70 -7.87 -17.14
C ALA A 246 8.05 -7.88 -17.86
N ILE A 247 8.70 -6.73 -17.92
CA ILE A 247 10.06 -6.58 -18.43
C ILE A 247 10.90 -6.04 -17.29
N ARG A 248 12.07 -6.65 -17.04
CA ARG A 248 13.02 -6.18 -16.02
C ARG A 248 14.40 -6.13 -16.63
N SER A 249 15.01 -4.95 -16.65
CA SER A 249 16.37 -4.75 -17.11
C SER A 249 17.19 -3.93 -16.11
N SER A 250 18.47 -4.25 -16.02
CA SER A 250 19.42 -3.50 -15.19
C SER A 250 20.81 -3.54 -15.79
N ILE A 251 21.54 -2.45 -15.64
CA ILE A 251 22.94 -2.31 -16.02
C ILE A 251 23.71 -1.71 -14.83
N GLU A 252 24.87 -2.26 -14.52
CA GLU A 252 25.77 -1.73 -13.50
C GLU A 252 27.18 -1.59 -14.05
N SER A 253 27.91 -0.59 -13.58
CA SER A 253 29.34 -0.43 -13.88
C SER A 253 30.05 0.29 -12.75
N LYS A 254 31.12 -0.32 -12.25
CA LYS A 254 32.17 0.37 -11.50
C LYS A 254 33.18 0.95 -12.49
N PHE A 255 33.18 2.26 -12.64
CA PHE A 255 34.10 2.97 -13.54
C PHE A 255 35.52 3.01 -12.98
N ASN A 256 35.65 3.04 -11.64
CA ASN A 256 36.89 2.86 -10.90
C ASN A 256 36.59 2.24 -9.53
N ASP A 257 37.59 2.14 -8.66
CA ASP A 257 37.43 1.50 -7.34
C ASP A 257 36.50 2.29 -6.40
N ASN A 258 36.44 3.61 -6.56
CA ASN A 258 35.73 4.55 -5.70
C ASN A 258 34.37 4.99 -6.28
N ALA A 259 34.06 4.71 -7.55
CA ALA A 259 32.89 5.22 -8.24
C ALA A 259 32.16 4.15 -9.06
N GLY A 260 30.84 4.14 -8.98
CA GLY A 260 30.01 3.27 -9.82
C GLY A 260 28.58 3.75 -9.99
N VAL A 261 27.91 3.22 -10.99
CA VAL A 261 26.50 3.47 -11.28
C VAL A 261 25.74 2.17 -11.51
N ILE A 262 24.49 2.15 -11.09
CA ILE A 262 23.50 1.16 -11.52
C ILE A 262 22.28 1.89 -12.07
N ALA A 263 21.76 1.43 -13.20
CA ALA A 263 20.51 1.89 -13.77
C ALA A 263 19.62 0.69 -14.10
N SER A 264 18.32 0.88 -14.02
CA SER A 264 17.34 -0.18 -14.21
C SER A 264 16.02 0.34 -14.70
N PHE A 265 15.36 -0.47 -15.51
CA PHE A 265 14.01 -0.26 -15.97
C PHE A 265 13.19 -1.52 -15.69
N THR A 266 12.08 -1.36 -14.98
CA THR A 266 11.09 -2.43 -14.86
C THR A 266 9.71 -1.93 -15.25
N THR A 267 8.91 -2.80 -15.85
CA THR A 267 7.50 -2.53 -16.09
C THR A 267 6.69 -3.80 -15.87
N MET A 268 5.49 -3.62 -15.32
CA MET A 268 4.45 -4.64 -15.23
C MET A 268 3.19 -4.05 -15.87
N GLN A 269 2.67 -4.70 -16.91
CA GLN A 269 1.49 -4.29 -17.64
C GLN A 269 0.45 -5.40 -17.61
N SER A 270 -0.79 -5.07 -17.32
CA SER A 270 -1.94 -5.97 -17.32
C SER A 270 -3.04 -5.41 -18.21
N PHE A 271 -3.57 -6.25 -19.10
CA PHE A 271 -4.67 -5.90 -20.01
C PHE A 271 -5.88 -6.74 -19.67
N ILE A 272 -7.02 -6.11 -19.40
CA ILE A 272 -8.23 -6.74 -18.84
C ILE A 272 -9.43 -6.38 -19.74
N PRO A 273 -9.78 -7.21 -20.72
CA PRO A 273 -10.98 -7.01 -21.54
C PRO A 273 -12.26 -7.20 -20.73
N LEU A 274 -13.19 -6.25 -20.84
CA LEU A 274 -14.51 -6.27 -20.20
C LEU A 274 -15.58 -5.81 -21.19
N ASN A 275 -16.83 -6.17 -20.94
CA ASN A 275 -17.96 -5.61 -21.66
C ASN A 275 -18.15 -4.14 -21.23
N ALA A 276 -18.39 -3.25 -22.19
CA ALA A 276 -18.69 -1.84 -21.91
C ALA A 276 -20.15 -1.64 -21.48
N TYR A 277 -21.04 -2.53 -21.93
CA TYR A 277 -22.47 -2.52 -21.65
C TYR A 277 -22.91 -3.81 -20.98
N THR A 278 -23.90 -3.71 -20.09
CA THR A 278 -24.49 -4.89 -19.40
C THR A 278 -25.09 -5.88 -20.39
N SER A 279 -25.16 -7.17 -20.04
CA SER A 279 -25.58 -8.25 -20.95
C SER A 279 -26.92 -8.01 -21.66
N SER A 280 -27.90 -7.40 -21.00
CA SER A 280 -29.20 -7.03 -21.58
C SER A 280 -29.12 -5.95 -22.68
N GLN A 281 -28.01 -5.23 -22.74
CA GLN A 281 -27.78 -4.08 -23.61
C GLN A 281 -26.65 -4.34 -24.63
N ASN A 282 -25.72 -5.24 -24.32
CA ASN A 282 -24.49 -5.47 -25.09
C ASN A 282 -24.75 -5.93 -26.54
N GLY A 283 -25.83 -6.69 -26.78
CA GLY A 283 -26.23 -7.11 -28.13
C GLY A 283 -27.01 -6.07 -28.93
N THR A 284 -27.35 -4.93 -28.30
CA THR A 284 -28.21 -3.88 -28.89
C THR A 284 -27.57 -2.51 -28.92
N THR A 285 -26.46 -2.32 -28.21
CA THR A 285 -25.70 -1.06 -28.22
C THR A 285 -25.18 -0.77 -29.62
N THR A 286 -25.14 0.50 -30.00
CA THR A 286 -24.50 0.94 -31.26
C THR A 286 -23.07 1.44 -31.04
N ASP A 287 -22.60 1.41 -29.79
CA ASP A 287 -21.23 1.72 -29.37
C ASP A 287 -20.36 0.45 -29.25
N SER A 288 -19.07 0.58 -28.94
CA SER A 288 -18.19 -0.57 -28.69
C SER A 288 -18.72 -1.42 -27.55
N ALA A 289 -19.08 -2.67 -27.85
CA ALA A 289 -19.56 -3.66 -26.89
C ALA A 289 -18.50 -4.08 -25.86
N MET A 290 -17.21 -3.99 -26.23
CA MET A 290 -16.08 -4.35 -25.37
C MET A 290 -15.04 -3.24 -25.28
N LYS A 291 -14.41 -3.14 -24.10
CA LYS A 291 -13.31 -2.24 -23.81
C LYS A 291 -12.25 -2.96 -23.00
N THR A 292 -10.99 -2.58 -23.17
CA THR A 292 -9.86 -3.18 -22.43
C THR A 292 -9.36 -2.20 -21.39
N GLN A 293 -9.56 -2.52 -20.12
CA GLN A 293 -8.88 -1.83 -19.03
C GLN A 293 -7.40 -2.16 -19.02
N LYS A 294 -6.58 -1.24 -18.52
CA LYS A 294 -5.13 -1.42 -18.40
C LYS A 294 -4.68 -1.14 -16.98
N ARG A 295 -3.65 -1.85 -16.52
CA ARG A 295 -2.84 -1.51 -15.34
C ARG A 295 -1.40 -1.48 -15.78
N GLN A 296 -0.71 -0.36 -15.67
CA GLN A 296 0.65 -0.21 -16.20
C GLN A 296 1.54 0.45 -15.15
N SER A 297 2.40 -0.33 -14.52
CA SER A 297 3.42 0.15 -13.59
C SER A 297 4.77 0.25 -14.31
N TYR A 298 5.46 1.37 -14.16
CA TYR A 298 6.80 1.60 -14.68
C TYR A 298 7.72 1.99 -13.53
N ASN A 299 8.97 1.57 -13.58
CA ASN A 299 10.02 1.93 -12.63
C ASN A 299 11.29 2.23 -13.42
N PHE A 300 11.70 3.49 -13.44
CA PHE A 300 13.01 3.91 -13.91
C PHE A 300 13.83 4.27 -12.68
N PHE A 301 14.99 3.65 -12.53
CA PHE A 301 15.84 3.87 -11.37
C PHE A 301 17.29 4.02 -11.79
N ILE A 302 17.98 4.98 -11.20
CA ILE A 302 19.42 5.17 -11.33
C ILE A 302 20.01 5.48 -9.96
N LYS A 303 21.15 4.88 -9.64
CA LYS A 303 21.89 5.13 -8.42
C LYS A 303 23.38 5.24 -8.69
N GLY A 304 23.97 6.33 -8.25
CA GLY A 304 25.40 6.59 -8.24
C GLY A 304 25.99 6.40 -6.84
N TYR A 305 27.22 5.94 -6.80
CA TYR A 305 28.01 5.77 -5.59
C TYR A 305 29.40 6.38 -5.81
N TYR A 306 29.90 7.13 -4.83
CA TYR A 306 31.21 7.76 -4.88
C TYR A 306 31.87 7.86 -3.50
N ASP A 307 33.08 7.31 -3.37
CA ASP A 307 33.94 7.45 -2.20
C ASP A 307 34.99 8.57 -2.42
N ILE A 308 34.97 9.58 -1.54
CA ILE A 308 35.90 10.70 -1.53
C ILE A 308 36.92 10.45 -0.40
N GLY A 309 38.13 10.04 -0.78
CA GLY A 309 39.13 9.60 0.19
C GLY A 309 38.66 8.35 0.94
N GLU A 310 39.06 8.24 2.22
CA GLU A 310 38.69 7.09 3.07
C GLU A 310 37.47 7.37 3.98
N ASN A 311 37.10 8.66 4.14
CA ASN A 311 36.19 9.08 5.21
C ASN A 311 34.81 9.52 4.71
N ILE A 312 34.62 9.79 3.43
CA ILE A 312 33.36 10.31 2.89
C ILE A 312 32.82 9.38 1.82
N GLN A 313 31.59 8.92 1.99
CA GLN A 313 30.83 8.13 1.02
C GLN A 313 29.58 8.90 0.63
N ILE A 314 29.33 9.04 -0.68
CA ILE A 314 28.14 9.68 -1.23
C ILE A 314 27.37 8.67 -2.07
N GLU A 315 26.10 8.50 -1.76
CA GLU A 315 25.11 7.79 -2.57
C GLU A 315 24.08 8.79 -3.08
N SER A 316 23.77 8.74 -4.38
CA SER A 316 22.66 9.50 -4.95
C SER A 316 21.77 8.55 -5.74
N SER A 317 20.46 8.67 -5.60
CA SER A 317 19.50 7.83 -6.31
C SER A 317 18.32 8.63 -6.82
N TYR A 318 17.83 8.25 -7.98
CA TYR A 318 16.60 8.78 -8.56
C TYR A 318 15.71 7.64 -9.01
N ALA A 319 14.47 7.64 -8.51
CA ALA A 319 13.41 6.72 -8.87
C ALA A 319 12.26 7.51 -9.52
N TYR A 320 11.79 7.04 -10.67
CA TYR A 320 10.53 7.45 -11.28
C TYR A 320 9.64 6.22 -11.43
N ALA A 321 8.61 6.12 -10.59
CA ALA A 321 7.77 4.94 -10.46
C ALA A 321 6.27 5.25 -10.62
N PRO A 322 5.82 5.71 -11.81
CA PRO A 322 4.40 5.98 -12.06
C PRO A 322 3.63 4.68 -12.34
N GLN A 323 2.35 4.71 -12.05
CA GLN A 323 1.39 3.69 -12.42
C GLN A 323 0.14 4.33 -13.01
N TYR A 324 -0.25 3.84 -14.19
CA TYR A 324 -1.41 4.29 -14.96
C TYR A 324 -2.43 3.17 -15.03
N ASN A 325 -3.62 3.43 -14.50
CA ASN A 325 -4.73 2.48 -14.53
C ASN A 325 -5.87 3.07 -15.39
N GLU A 326 -6.18 2.44 -16.51
CA GLU A 326 -7.25 2.83 -17.42
C GLU A 326 -8.54 2.09 -17.07
N TYR A 327 -9.64 2.84 -16.96
CA TYR A 327 -10.99 2.41 -16.62
C TYR A 327 -12.00 3.06 -17.55
N PHE A 328 -13.25 2.60 -17.46
CA PHE A 328 -14.40 3.20 -18.14
C PHE A 328 -15.63 3.13 -17.24
N ILE A 329 -16.65 3.95 -17.53
CA ILE A 329 -17.94 3.90 -16.84
C ILE A 329 -18.88 2.98 -17.62
N VAL A 330 -19.40 1.94 -16.97
CA VAL A 330 -20.34 0.99 -17.60
C VAL A 330 -21.57 1.70 -18.15
N ASN A 331 -22.10 1.21 -19.28
CA ASN A 331 -23.29 1.74 -19.96
C ASN A 331 -23.18 3.22 -20.35
N THR A 332 -21.96 3.72 -20.53
CA THR A 332 -21.68 5.14 -20.78
C THR A 332 -20.71 5.28 -21.95
N ARG A 333 -21.14 6.00 -22.98
CA ARG A 333 -20.31 6.35 -24.14
C ARG A 333 -19.25 7.38 -23.75
N ASP A 334 -18.09 7.38 -24.40
CA ASP A 334 -17.03 8.40 -24.20
C ASP A 334 -16.64 8.59 -22.72
N SER A 335 -16.50 7.47 -22.01
CA SER A 335 -16.38 7.42 -20.55
C SER A 335 -15.05 6.90 -20.02
N ASP A 336 -14.04 6.82 -20.88
CA ASP A 336 -12.73 6.32 -20.51
C ASP A 336 -12.03 7.32 -19.57
N PHE A 337 -11.37 6.82 -18.54
CA PHE A 337 -10.60 7.64 -17.61
C PHE A 337 -9.40 6.88 -17.07
N TYR A 338 -8.42 7.66 -16.63
CA TYR A 338 -7.13 7.18 -16.16
C TYR A 338 -6.94 7.61 -14.71
N LEU A 339 -6.52 6.66 -13.88
CA LEU A 339 -6.01 6.94 -12.55
C LEU A 339 -4.50 6.85 -12.59
N GLN A 340 -3.84 7.93 -12.18
CA GLN A 340 -2.39 8.03 -12.11
C GLN A 340 -1.96 8.01 -10.65
N SER A 341 -1.00 7.15 -10.32
CA SER A 341 -0.42 7.05 -8.98
C SER A 341 1.09 6.87 -9.04
N GLY A 342 1.82 7.28 -8.00
CA GLY A 342 3.28 7.17 -7.97
C GLY A 342 3.95 8.51 -8.23
N GLY A 343 5.20 8.50 -8.70
CA GLY A 343 5.90 9.74 -9.00
C GLY A 343 7.42 9.61 -8.88
N HIS A 344 8.05 10.64 -8.36
CA HIS A 344 9.50 10.83 -8.35
C HIS A 344 10.05 10.77 -6.92
N GLN A 345 11.23 10.17 -6.76
CA GLN A 345 12.03 10.29 -5.55
C GLN A 345 13.49 10.51 -5.94
N LEU A 346 14.06 11.61 -5.48
CA LEU A 346 15.49 11.91 -5.55
C LEU A 346 16.03 11.85 -4.13
N GLY A 347 17.14 11.14 -3.91
CA GLY A 347 17.79 11.03 -2.61
C GLY A 347 19.29 11.20 -2.73
N VAL A 348 19.88 11.89 -1.76
CA VAL A 348 21.32 12.00 -1.57
C VAL A 348 21.64 11.62 -0.13
N LYS A 349 22.54 10.66 0.05
CA LYS A 349 23.04 10.20 1.35
C LYS A 349 24.54 10.37 1.40
N THR A 350 25.02 11.11 2.38
CA THR A 350 26.42 11.32 2.67
C THR A 350 26.76 10.72 4.02
N THR A 351 27.68 9.78 4.04
CA THR A 351 28.26 9.21 5.27
C THR A 351 29.65 9.81 5.43
N TYR A 352 29.90 10.49 6.54
CA TYR A 352 31.19 11.09 6.88
C TYR A 352 31.70 10.51 8.19
N GLN A 353 32.84 9.83 8.13
CA GLN A 353 33.59 9.39 9.30
C GLN A 353 34.48 10.55 9.78
N ASN A 354 34.04 11.19 10.86
CA ASN A 354 34.73 12.31 11.50
C ASN A 354 35.42 11.85 12.79
N GLU A 355 36.12 12.75 13.48
CA GLU A 355 36.85 12.44 14.71
C GLU A 355 35.93 11.97 15.87
N LEU A 356 34.65 12.32 15.82
CA LEU A 356 33.67 11.97 16.85
C LEU A 356 32.95 10.64 16.54
N GLY A 357 33.03 10.13 15.32
CA GLY A 357 32.34 8.92 14.87
C GLY A 357 31.75 9.07 13.45
N ILE A 358 30.56 8.53 13.23
CA ILE A 358 29.91 8.48 11.92
C ILE A 358 28.74 9.47 11.85
N LEU A 359 28.88 10.49 11.01
CA LEU A 359 27.80 11.39 10.61
C LEU A 359 27.12 10.87 9.35
N ASN A 360 25.80 10.75 9.37
CA ASN A 360 25.00 10.51 8.16
C ASN A 360 24.12 11.72 7.90
N ALA A 361 24.21 12.31 6.71
CA ALA A 361 23.30 13.33 6.21
C ALA A 361 22.52 12.77 5.02
N GLN A 362 21.20 12.84 5.06
CA GLN A 362 20.29 12.33 4.05
C GLN A 362 19.35 13.45 3.63
N SER A 363 19.32 13.80 2.35
CA SER A 363 18.35 14.74 1.80
C SER A 363 17.53 14.06 0.72
N SER A 364 16.23 14.28 0.70
CA SER A 364 15.35 13.75 -0.35
C SER A 364 14.31 14.75 -0.82
N PHE A 365 13.98 14.63 -2.11
CA PHE A 365 12.80 15.22 -2.72
C PHE A 365 11.88 14.08 -3.16
N ASN A 366 10.61 14.13 -2.76
CA ASN A 366 9.60 13.18 -3.20
C ASN A 366 8.42 13.95 -3.80
N TYR A 367 8.01 13.58 -5.00
CA TYR A 367 6.78 14.07 -5.62
C TYR A 367 5.91 12.86 -5.92
N MET A 368 4.67 12.88 -5.45
CA MET A 368 3.71 11.82 -5.65
C MET A 368 2.39 12.38 -6.10
N GLU A 369 1.72 11.65 -7.00
CA GLU A 369 0.36 11.91 -7.42
C GLU A 369 -0.56 10.75 -7.07
N ASN A 370 -1.83 11.08 -6.91
CA ASN A 370 -2.97 10.18 -6.96
C ASN A 370 -4.10 10.94 -7.66
N SER A 371 -4.08 10.96 -8.99
CA SER A 371 -4.89 11.86 -9.82
C SER A 371 -5.82 11.09 -10.76
N ARG A 372 -6.88 11.74 -11.23
CA ARG A 372 -7.76 11.25 -12.28
C ARG A 372 -7.77 12.20 -13.47
N SER A 373 -7.65 11.63 -14.66
CA SER A 373 -7.90 12.33 -15.93
C SER A 373 -8.91 11.55 -16.76
N GLY A 374 -10.02 12.19 -17.17
CA GLY A 374 -11.06 11.59 -18.01
C GLY A 374 -11.00 12.08 -19.45
N SER A 375 -11.63 11.34 -20.36
CA SER A 375 -11.81 11.74 -21.77
C SER A 375 -12.68 12.99 -21.92
N GLU A 376 -13.58 13.23 -20.96
CA GLU A 376 -14.60 14.29 -21.02
C GLU A 376 -14.69 15.06 -19.69
N GLN A 377 -14.95 16.38 -19.73
CA GLN A 377 -15.16 17.23 -18.53
C GLN A 377 -16.62 17.38 -18.11
N HIS A 378 -17.48 16.49 -18.58
CA HIS A 378 -18.90 16.47 -18.26
C HIS A 378 -19.43 15.05 -18.29
N MET A 379 -20.55 14.84 -17.61
CA MET A 379 -21.31 13.61 -17.67
C MET A 379 -22.78 13.96 -17.92
N ARG A 380 -23.33 13.35 -18.97
CA ARG A 380 -24.67 13.62 -19.49
C ARG A 380 -25.48 12.34 -19.59
N GLY A 381 -26.64 12.32 -18.97
CA GLY A 381 -27.66 11.29 -19.14
C GLY A 381 -28.84 11.82 -19.95
N TRP A 382 -29.17 11.19 -21.06
CA TRP A 382 -30.32 11.51 -21.91
C TRP A 382 -31.40 10.44 -21.83
N ARG A 383 -32.61 10.83 -22.25
CA ARG A 383 -33.65 9.87 -22.61
C ARG A 383 -33.43 9.38 -24.04
N TYR A 384 -33.85 8.15 -24.31
CA TYR A 384 -33.69 7.55 -25.63
C TYR A 384 -34.44 8.36 -26.72
N SER A 385 -33.74 8.69 -27.80
CA SER A 385 -34.26 9.43 -28.95
C SER A 385 -33.49 9.03 -30.22
N SER A 386 -33.87 9.54 -31.40
CA SER A 386 -33.12 9.32 -32.65
C SER A 386 -31.65 9.76 -32.55
N ASP A 387 -31.39 10.87 -31.84
CA ASP A 387 -30.07 11.48 -31.73
C ASP A 387 -29.25 10.87 -30.58
N LYS A 388 -29.93 10.31 -29.58
CA LYS A 388 -29.36 9.73 -28.37
C LYS A 388 -29.82 8.27 -28.28
N ASN A 389 -29.22 7.40 -29.10
CA ASN A 389 -29.70 6.03 -29.35
C ASN A 389 -28.66 4.93 -29.08
N TRP A 390 -27.51 5.24 -28.48
CA TRP A 390 -26.42 4.27 -28.32
C TRP A 390 -26.73 3.12 -27.37
N ASN A 391 -27.70 3.28 -26.46
CA ASN A 391 -28.14 2.20 -25.59
C ASN A 391 -29.66 1.96 -25.68
N PRO A 392 -30.18 1.30 -26.73
CA PRO A 392 -31.63 1.22 -26.96
C PRO A 392 -32.46 0.66 -25.81
N ASN A 393 -31.88 -0.20 -24.97
CA ASN A 393 -32.56 -0.83 -23.83
C ASN A 393 -32.10 -0.27 -22.48
N GLY A 394 -31.57 0.95 -22.45
CA GLY A 394 -31.02 1.56 -21.25
C GLY A 394 -31.04 3.09 -21.25
N ASN A 395 -30.38 3.66 -20.24
CA ASN A 395 -30.12 5.10 -20.18
C ASN A 395 -29.05 5.48 -21.19
N GLN A 396 -29.18 6.67 -21.76
CA GLN A 396 -28.23 7.21 -22.72
C GLN A 396 -27.20 8.06 -21.99
N SER A 397 -26.24 7.42 -21.34
CA SER A 397 -25.17 8.13 -20.63
C SER A 397 -23.97 8.37 -21.54
N GLU A 398 -23.36 9.56 -21.48
CA GLU A 398 -22.11 9.90 -22.15
C GLU A 398 -21.22 10.78 -21.26
N GLY A 399 -19.91 10.60 -21.34
CA GLY A 399 -18.90 11.43 -20.67
C GLY A 399 -18.30 10.85 -19.38
N SER A 400 -17.67 11.72 -18.57
CA SER A 400 -16.87 11.36 -17.39
C SER A 400 -17.01 12.38 -16.24
N TYR A 401 -16.43 12.08 -15.07
CA TYR A 401 -16.48 12.95 -13.87
C TYR A 401 -15.37 14.01 -13.79
N GLY A 402 -14.77 14.34 -14.94
CA GLY A 402 -13.74 15.35 -15.09
C GLY A 402 -12.43 15.04 -14.39
N ASN A 403 -11.48 15.96 -14.57
CA ASN A 403 -10.10 15.81 -14.08
C ASN A 403 -9.98 16.28 -12.64
N VAL A 404 -9.17 15.54 -11.87
CA VAL A 404 -8.81 15.85 -10.49
C VAL A 404 -7.33 15.57 -10.33
N GLU A 405 -6.58 16.57 -9.93
CA GLU A 405 -5.19 16.41 -9.54
C GLU A 405 -5.11 16.33 -8.01
N THR A 406 -4.41 15.34 -7.48
CA THR A 406 -4.07 15.31 -6.06
C THR A 406 -2.62 14.89 -5.93
N SER A 407 -1.82 15.73 -5.29
CA SER A 407 -0.37 15.55 -5.23
C SER A 407 0.22 15.89 -3.86
N GLN A 408 1.36 15.27 -3.58
CA GLN A 408 2.14 15.44 -2.38
C GLN A 408 3.59 15.68 -2.78
N THR A 409 4.12 16.85 -2.43
CA THR A 409 5.54 17.19 -2.60
C THR A 409 6.20 17.23 -1.23
N LYS A 410 7.31 16.51 -1.06
CA LYS A 410 8.10 16.46 0.18
C LYS A 410 9.55 16.83 -0.08
N LEU A 411 10.12 17.57 0.86
CA LEU A 411 11.53 17.84 1.00
C LEU A 411 11.95 17.44 2.41
N ASP A 412 12.87 16.49 2.53
CA ASP A 412 13.33 15.99 3.82
C ASP A 412 14.85 16.14 3.94
N LEU A 413 15.31 16.46 5.15
CA LEU A 413 16.70 16.44 5.58
C LEU A 413 16.77 15.69 6.91
N ARG A 414 17.54 14.62 6.94
CA ARG A 414 17.85 13.84 8.14
C ARG A 414 19.34 13.88 8.40
N VAL A 415 19.73 14.25 9.60
CA VAL A 415 21.12 14.24 10.06
C VAL A 415 21.22 13.40 11.32
N THR A 416 22.11 12.41 11.34
CA THR A 416 22.34 11.55 12.50
C THR A 416 23.83 11.44 12.77
N GLN A 417 24.25 11.65 14.01
CA GLN A 417 25.63 11.43 14.46
C GLN A 417 25.64 10.25 15.42
N GLN A 418 26.31 9.17 15.01
CA GLN A 418 26.68 8.08 15.91
C GLN A 418 28.10 8.36 16.43
N PHE A 419 28.26 8.46 17.73
CA PHE A 419 29.55 8.72 18.35
C PHE A 419 30.39 7.45 18.47
N GLU A 420 31.72 7.61 18.52
CA GLU A 420 32.63 6.52 18.87
C GLU A 420 32.29 5.96 20.25
N PRO A 421 32.42 4.64 20.47
CA PRO A 421 32.14 4.03 21.76
C PRO A 421 33.05 4.61 22.85
N LEU A 422 32.45 4.95 23.99
CA LEU A 422 33.19 5.22 25.21
C LEU A 422 33.22 3.92 26.01
N SER A 423 34.41 3.34 26.18
CA SER A 423 34.58 2.02 26.80
C SER A 423 35.39 2.08 28.10
N LEU A 424 34.81 1.52 29.16
CA LEU A 424 35.45 1.10 30.40
C LEU A 424 35.43 -0.44 30.49
N SER A 425 36.17 -1.03 31.44
CA SER A 425 36.36 -2.48 31.50
C SER A 425 35.10 -3.34 31.73
N PHE A 426 34.01 -2.73 32.22
CA PHE A 426 32.73 -3.41 32.51
C PHE A 426 31.54 -2.74 31.82
N TRP A 427 31.78 -1.65 31.09
CA TRP A 427 30.73 -0.78 30.55
C TRP A 427 31.22 -0.12 29.27
N GLU A 428 30.46 -0.21 28.20
CA GLU A 428 30.67 0.51 26.96
C GLU A 428 29.38 1.24 26.59
N ASN A 429 29.46 2.45 26.07
CA ASN A 429 28.28 3.16 25.59
C ASN A 429 28.50 3.83 24.23
N VAL A 430 27.44 3.84 23.43
CA VAL A 430 27.41 4.43 22.09
C VAL A 430 26.24 5.40 22.02
N PHE A 431 26.55 6.68 22.01
CA PHE A 431 25.55 7.74 21.82
C PHE A 431 25.19 7.88 20.34
N ASN A 432 23.91 8.07 20.06
CA ASN A 432 23.39 8.38 18.74
C ASN A 432 22.36 9.50 18.87
N VAL A 433 22.58 10.59 18.15
CA VAL A 433 21.66 11.73 18.12
C VAL A 433 21.26 12.01 16.69
N GLY A 434 20.06 12.55 16.50
CA GLY A 434 19.68 12.98 15.16
C GLY A 434 18.51 13.94 15.14
N MET A 435 18.36 14.54 13.96
CA MET A 435 17.37 15.55 13.65
C MET A 435 16.78 15.25 12.27
N ASP A 436 15.46 15.32 12.19
CA ASP A 436 14.69 15.23 10.95
C ASP A 436 14.01 16.59 10.71
N LEU A 437 14.13 17.14 9.50
CA LEU A 437 13.43 18.31 9.02
C LEU A 437 12.69 17.94 7.75
N GLY A 438 11.37 18.16 7.71
CA GLY A 438 10.53 17.85 6.55
C GLY A 438 9.64 19.02 6.20
N TYR A 439 9.48 19.30 4.91
CA TYR A 439 8.45 20.17 4.38
C TYR A 439 7.57 19.36 3.44
N THR A 440 6.25 19.39 3.66
CA THR A 440 5.26 18.73 2.80
C THR A 440 4.26 19.75 2.27
N TYR A 441 4.03 19.74 0.96
CA TYR A 441 2.95 20.46 0.30
C TYR A 441 1.97 19.43 -0.27
N ALA A 442 0.75 19.42 0.28
CA ALA A 442 -0.35 18.58 -0.21
C ALA A 442 -1.32 19.46 -1.00
N LEU A 443 -1.72 18.99 -2.18
CA LEU A 443 -2.62 19.70 -3.10
C LEU A 443 -3.75 18.79 -3.53
N TYR A 444 -4.95 19.35 -3.54
CA TYR A 444 -6.07 18.91 -4.35
C TYR A 444 -6.42 20.03 -5.33
N GLU A 445 -6.58 19.71 -6.60
CA GLU A 445 -6.97 20.68 -7.63
C GLU A 445 -7.98 20.07 -8.60
N ARG A 446 -8.98 20.87 -8.94
CA ARG A 446 -9.80 20.68 -10.14
C ARG A 446 -9.56 21.90 -11.03
N ALA A 447 -8.89 21.70 -12.15
CA ALA A 447 -8.50 22.80 -13.05
C ALA A 447 -9.70 23.45 -13.76
N GLU A 448 -10.75 22.68 -14.03
CA GLU A 448 -11.90 23.12 -14.82
C GLU A 448 -13.23 22.72 -14.18
N ASP A 449 -14.26 23.54 -14.38
CA ASP A 449 -15.62 23.24 -13.96
C ASP A 449 -16.11 21.94 -14.62
N THR A 450 -16.65 21.03 -13.83
CA THR A 450 -17.19 19.76 -14.32
C THR A 450 -18.69 19.69 -14.04
N LEU A 451 -19.48 19.48 -15.09
CA LEU A 451 -20.95 19.39 -15.00
C LEU A 451 -21.44 17.95 -15.11
N PHE A 452 -22.29 17.55 -14.17
CA PHE A 452 -22.99 16.28 -14.16
C PHE A 452 -24.50 16.50 -14.24
N SER A 453 -25.16 15.92 -15.25
CA SER A 453 -26.62 15.92 -15.35
C SER A 453 -27.11 14.56 -15.85
N GLY A 454 -28.10 13.99 -15.18
CA GLY A 454 -28.67 12.68 -15.52
C GLY A 454 -29.98 12.78 -16.32
N SER A 455 -30.45 11.64 -16.83
CA SER A 455 -31.71 11.56 -17.62
C SER A 455 -32.96 11.95 -16.83
N ALA A 456 -32.91 11.90 -15.50
CA ALA A 456 -33.95 12.41 -14.61
C ALA A 456 -34.02 13.95 -14.59
N PHE A 457 -32.96 14.63 -15.02
CA PHE A 457 -32.85 16.09 -15.05
C PHE A 457 -33.10 16.66 -16.45
N THR A 458 -33.79 15.91 -17.31
CA THR A 458 -34.24 16.40 -18.62
C THR A 458 -35.72 16.82 -18.60
N ARG A 459 -36.04 17.79 -19.46
CA ARG A 459 -37.41 18.21 -19.78
C ARG A 459 -37.64 18.14 -21.30
N PRO A 460 -38.89 17.93 -21.74
CA PRO A 460 -39.23 17.97 -23.15
C PRO A 460 -39.15 19.41 -23.67
N LEU A 461 -38.73 19.56 -24.92
CA LEU A 461 -38.97 20.77 -25.69
C LEU A 461 -40.45 20.83 -26.06
N LYS A 462 -41.08 22.00 -25.87
CA LYS A 462 -42.47 22.24 -26.26
C LYS A 462 -42.62 22.32 -27.79
N PRO A 463 -43.85 22.26 -28.32
CA PRO A 463 -44.08 22.50 -29.74
C PRO A 463 -43.45 23.83 -30.21
N ASN A 464 -42.72 23.78 -31.32
CA ASN A 464 -41.96 24.89 -31.93
C ASN A 464 -40.68 25.33 -31.17
N GLU A 465 -40.33 24.72 -30.04
CA GLU A 465 -39.02 24.94 -29.42
C GLU A 465 -37.95 24.11 -30.15
N ILE A 466 -36.80 24.72 -30.42
CA ILE A 466 -35.67 24.09 -31.11
C ILE A 466 -34.39 24.46 -30.35
N CYS A 467 -33.55 23.47 -30.09
CA CYS A 467 -32.22 23.66 -29.55
C CYS A 467 -31.33 24.37 -30.58
N ASN A 468 -30.79 25.54 -30.22
CA ASN A 468 -29.72 26.20 -30.98
C ASN A 468 -28.32 25.62 -30.64
N GLU A 469 -28.16 25.08 -29.42
CA GLU A 469 -26.97 24.34 -28.97
C GLU A 469 -27.37 22.89 -28.74
N THR A 470 -26.56 21.92 -29.16
CA THR A 470 -26.91 20.48 -29.07
C THR A 470 -26.10 19.71 -28.03
N PHE A 471 -25.38 20.44 -27.16
CA PHE A 471 -24.48 19.85 -26.18
C PHE A 471 -25.20 19.55 -24.86
N TRP A 472 -26.11 20.43 -24.42
CA TRP A 472 -27.01 20.23 -23.26
C TRP A 472 -28.50 20.19 -23.64
N CYS A 473 -28.77 20.16 -24.95
CA CYS A 473 -30.09 20.05 -25.55
C CYS A 473 -30.03 19.10 -26.78
N SER A 474 -31.15 18.52 -27.20
CA SER A 474 -31.25 17.68 -28.41
C SER A 474 -32.62 17.83 -29.04
N ASN A 475 -32.65 17.96 -30.37
CA ASN A 475 -33.88 18.05 -31.17
C ASN A 475 -34.46 16.66 -31.53
N GLY A 476 -33.77 15.58 -31.17
CA GLY A 476 -34.23 14.21 -31.37
C GLY A 476 -35.44 13.91 -30.50
N ILE A 477 -36.57 13.60 -31.14
CA ILE A 477 -37.83 13.26 -30.46
C ILE A 477 -37.59 12.05 -29.54
N VAL A 478 -37.95 12.22 -28.28
CA VAL A 478 -37.84 11.19 -27.25
C VAL A 478 -38.92 10.14 -27.45
N ASP A 479 -38.49 8.88 -27.44
CA ASP A 479 -39.38 7.73 -27.51
C ASP A 479 -40.13 7.57 -26.19
N THR A 480 -41.39 8.01 -26.18
CA THR A 480 -42.25 7.97 -24.99
C THR A 480 -42.61 6.55 -24.57
N SER A 481 -42.48 5.55 -25.45
CA SER A 481 -42.73 4.15 -25.10
C SER A 481 -41.73 3.64 -24.05
N LYS A 482 -40.50 4.20 -24.05
CA LYS A 482 -39.42 3.86 -23.12
C LYS A 482 -39.43 4.68 -21.82
N ILE A 483 -40.41 5.55 -21.65
CA ILE A 483 -40.60 6.34 -20.43
C ILE A 483 -41.61 5.66 -19.50
N PRO A 484 -41.42 5.69 -18.17
CA PRO A 484 -42.42 5.24 -17.21
C PRO A 484 -43.80 5.86 -17.45
N THR A 485 -44.86 5.05 -17.39
CA THR A 485 -46.24 5.44 -17.76
C THR A 485 -46.72 6.72 -17.06
N ASN A 486 -46.34 6.92 -15.80
CA ASN A 486 -46.68 8.12 -15.02
C ASN A 486 -45.99 9.41 -15.51
N GLN A 487 -44.88 9.30 -16.24
CA GLN A 487 -44.16 10.44 -16.80
C GLN A 487 -44.57 10.72 -18.26
N ARG A 488 -45.10 9.73 -18.99
CA ARG A 488 -45.48 9.87 -20.41
C ARG A 488 -46.34 11.10 -20.75
N PRO A 489 -47.36 11.48 -19.95
CA PRO A 489 -48.17 12.66 -20.25
C PRO A 489 -47.36 13.95 -20.42
N THR A 490 -46.23 14.08 -19.70
CA THR A 490 -45.35 15.24 -19.83
C THR A 490 -44.56 15.26 -21.13
N TRP A 491 -44.39 14.11 -21.80
CA TRP A 491 -43.56 13.93 -23.00
C TRP A 491 -44.36 13.68 -24.29
N ASN A 492 -45.70 13.66 -24.25
CA ASN A 492 -46.54 13.28 -25.40
C ASN A 492 -46.29 14.15 -26.65
N ASP A 493 -46.09 15.45 -26.48
CA ASP A 493 -45.87 16.42 -27.57
C ASP A 493 -44.42 16.95 -27.58
N ASN A 494 -43.44 16.10 -27.24
CA ASN A 494 -42.04 16.51 -27.17
C ASN A 494 -41.43 16.73 -28.56
N ASN A 495 -40.72 17.84 -28.74
CA ASN A 495 -39.92 18.13 -29.94
C ASN A 495 -38.41 17.88 -29.74
N GLY A 496 -38.06 17.10 -28.72
CA GLY A 496 -36.70 16.96 -28.22
C GLY A 496 -36.62 17.05 -26.71
N GLN A 497 -35.40 17.23 -26.20
CA GLN A 497 -35.11 17.26 -24.76
C GLN A 497 -33.97 18.22 -24.41
N TYR A 498 -34.00 18.79 -23.21
CA TYR A 498 -32.89 19.57 -22.67
C TYR A 498 -32.68 19.29 -21.19
N MET A 499 -31.46 19.49 -20.71
CA MET A 499 -31.10 19.31 -19.30
C MET A 499 -31.40 20.56 -18.49
N TYR A 500 -32.38 20.52 -17.58
CA TYR A 500 -32.74 21.71 -16.79
C TYR A 500 -32.02 21.77 -15.44
N LYS A 501 -31.37 20.70 -15.00
CA LYS A 501 -30.67 20.64 -13.70
C LYS A 501 -29.34 19.90 -13.81
N ALA A 502 -28.30 20.40 -13.16
CA ALA A 502 -26.98 19.77 -13.12
C ALA A 502 -26.31 19.94 -11.75
N THR A 503 -25.39 19.05 -11.43
CA THR A 503 -24.40 19.22 -10.35
C THR A 503 -23.14 19.79 -10.98
N LEU A 504 -22.67 20.93 -10.47
CA LEU A 504 -21.41 21.55 -10.84
C LEU A 504 -20.37 21.23 -9.77
N TYR A 505 -19.29 20.57 -10.17
CA TYR A 505 -18.05 20.53 -9.40
C TYR A 505 -17.18 21.68 -9.90
N LYS A 506 -17.11 22.75 -9.10
CA LYS A 506 -16.42 23.98 -9.45
C LYS A 506 -14.90 23.77 -9.46
N ALA A 507 -14.22 24.42 -10.40
CA ALA A 507 -12.77 24.54 -10.42
C ALA A 507 -12.28 25.22 -9.14
N GLY A 508 -11.17 24.72 -8.62
CA GLY A 508 -10.61 25.23 -7.37
C GLY A 508 -9.42 24.40 -6.89
N ASN A 509 -8.64 25.01 -6.01
CA ASN A 509 -7.51 24.38 -5.36
C ASN A 509 -7.68 24.39 -3.84
N ILE A 510 -7.20 23.34 -3.20
CA ILE A 510 -7.13 23.20 -1.74
C ILE A 510 -5.73 22.71 -1.46
N ASN A 511 -4.98 23.47 -0.68
CA ASN A 511 -3.60 23.13 -0.38
C ASN A 511 -3.30 23.27 1.10
N LEU A 512 -2.32 22.51 1.55
CA LEU A 512 -1.75 22.60 2.89
C LEU A 512 -0.24 22.51 2.79
N SER A 513 0.44 23.42 3.49
CA SER A 513 1.88 23.33 3.74
C SER A 513 2.09 22.87 5.18
N ASN A 514 2.92 21.84 5.37
CA ASN A 514 3.27 21.32 6.69
C ASN A 514 4.79 21.24 6.85
N VAL A 515 5.32 21.89 7.88
CA VAL A 515 6.69 21.67 8.35
C VAL A 515 6.65 20.66 9.47
N ASN A 516 7.42 19.57 9.34
CA ASN A 516 7.65 18.57 10.36
C ASN A 516 9.09 18.67 10.85
N THR A 517 9.31 18.52 12.16
CA THR A 517 10.62 18.49 12.78
C THR A 517 10.64 17.36 13.80
N ALA A 518 11.71 16.59 13.83
CA ALA A 518 11.92 15.63 14.89
C ALA A 518 13.36 15.68 15.39
N MET A 519 13.54 15.35 16.66
CA MET A 519 14.84 15.16 17.27
C MET A 519 14.82 13.88 18.08
N PHE A 520 15.93 13.17 18.10
CA PHE A 520 16.10 12.01 18.97
C PHE A 520 17.48 11.97 19.59
N VAL A 521 17.53 11.37 20.77
CA VAL A 521 18.77 10.97 21.44
C VAL A 521 18.58 9.52 21.87
N GLU A 522 19.59 8.71 21.61
CA GLU A 522 19.63 7.30 21.95
C GLU A 522 21.01 6.98 22.54
N ASP A 523 21.03 6.20 23.62
CA ASP A 523 22.25 5.69 24.23
C ASP A 523 22.16 4.17 24.29
N SER A 524 23.11 3.50 23.63
CA SER A 524 23.25 2.04 23.64
C SER A 524 24.40 1.66 24.55
N MET A 525 24.09 1.13 25.73
CA MET A 525 25.04 0.68 26.72
C MET A 525 25.21 -0.84 26.68
N LYS A 526 26.44 -1.31 26.82
CA LYS A 526 26.80 -2.70 27.11
C LYS A 526 27.41 -2.76 28.51
N PHE A 527 26.88 -3.62 29.36
CA PHE A 527 27.49 -3.99 30.64
C PHE A 527 28.03 -5.42 30.52
N ASP A 528 29.33 -5.60 30.74
CA ASP A 528 30.01 -6.90 30.70
C ASP A 528 30.20 -7.40 32.14
N PHE A 529 29.41 -8.40 32.52
CA PHE A 529 29.48 -9.04 33.83
C PHE A 529 30.31 -10.33 33.81
N LYS A 530 31.14 -10.52 32.77
CA LYS A 530 32.03 -11.68 32.58
C LYS A 530 31.28 -13.01 32.74
N SER A 531 31.53 -13.73 33.83
CA SER A 531 30.94 -15.04 34.11
C SER A 531 29.41 -15.03 34.28
N TYR A 532 28.79 -13.85 34.40
CA TYR A 532 27.33 -13.69 34.49
C TYR A 532 26.69 -13.21 33.18
N GLY A 533 27.44 -13.08 32.08
CA GLY A 533 26.93 -12.65 30.77
C GLY A 533 26.98 -11.14 30.53
N ASP A 534 26.46 -10.72 29.38
CA ASP A 534 26.41 -9.30 28.98
C ASP A 534 24.96 -8.77 29.05
N LEU A 535 24.80 -7.52 29.47
CA LEU A 535 23.54 -6.80 29.41
C LEU A 535 23.66 -5.62 28.44
N LEU A 536 22.88 -5.66 27.36
CA LEU A 536 22.76 -4.55 26.41
C LEU A 536 21.47 -3.78 26.70
N VAL A 537 21.58 -2.47 26.91
CA VAL A 537 20.46 -1.59 27.18
C VAL A 537 20.49 -0.45 26.17
N ARG A 538 19.39 -0.23 25.47
CA ARG A 538 19.20 0.91 24.58
C ARG A 538 18.05 1.75 25.08
N PHE A 539 18.37 2.93 25.56
CA PHE A 539 17.39 3.95 25.93
C PHE A 539 17.36 5.02 24.85
N GLY A 540 16.18 5.49 24.48
CA GLY A 540 16.04 6.59 23.54
C GLY A 540 14.79 7.41 23.80
N ILE A 541 14.83 8.67 23.41
CA ILE A 541 13.68 9.58 23.41
C ILE A 541 13.63 10.23 22.04
N ARG A 542 12.44 10.24 21.44
CA ARG A 542 12.14 11.00 20.22
C ARG A 542 11.08 12.06 20.51
N LEU A 543 11.29 13.26 20.01
CA LEU A 543 10.31 14.35 19.98
C LEU A 543 9.97 14.59 18.51
N ASP A 544 8.68 14.59 18.18
CA ASP A 544 8.18 14.97 16.85
C ASP A 544 7.32 16.25 17.00
N TYR A 545 7.33 17.14 16.02
CA TYR A 545 6.49 18.33 15.95
C TYR A 545 6.11 18.63 14.51
N ASP A 546 4.82 18.86 14.26
CA ASP A 546 4.32 19.28 12.95
C ASP A 546 3.39 20.48 13.03
N THR A 547 3.46 21.36 12.03
CA THR A 547 2.62 22.57 11.96
C THR A 547 1.15 22.30 11.64
N TYR A 548 0.82 21.12 11.09
CA TYR A 548 -0.54 20.76 10.68
C TYR A 548 -1.43 20.45 11.88
N MET A 549 -1.05 19.49 12.72
CA MET A 549 -1.74 19.18 13.98
C MET A 549 -1.31 20.10 15.13
N ASN A 550 -0.17 20.77 14.99
CA ASN A 550 0.42 21.65 16.00
C ASN A 550 0.56 20.93 17.36
N LYS A 551 1.13 19.73 17.33
CA LYS A 551 1.39 18.88 18.51
C LYS A 551 2.87 18.54 18.57
N ALA A 552 3.38 18.38 19.79
CA ALA A 552 4.78 18.03 20.06
C ALA A 552 4.89 16.71 20.87
N PRO A 553 4.44 15.57 20.33
CA PRO A 553 4.48 14.30 21.05
C PRO A 553 5.90 13.81 21.37
N ILE A 554 6.06 13.13 22.51
CA ILE A 554 7.32 12.52 22.97
C ILE A 554 7.16 11.00 23.03
N ALA A 555 8.08 10.29 22.38
CA ALA A 555 8.14 8.84 22.30
C ALA A 555 9.38 8.29 23.03
N PRO A 556 9.25 7.84 24.30
CA PRO A 556 10.30 7.08 24.96
C PRO A 556 10.45 5.68 24.34
N ARG A 557 11.68 5.17 24.33
CA ARG A 557 12.08 3.86 23.81
C ARG A 557 13.03 3.19 24.80
N LEU A 558 12.75 1.95 25.14
CA LEU A 558 13.61 1.11 25.96
C LEU A 558 13.68 -0.28 25.32
N SER A 559 14.88 -0.74 25.03
CA SER A 559 15.15 -2.12 24.62
C SER A 559 16.26 -2.69 25.48
N VAL A 560 16.07 -3.90 25.98
CA VAL A 560 17.06 -4.60 26.81
C VAL A 560 17.33 -5.97 26.17
N ALA A 561 18.60 -6.38 26.11
CA ALA A 561 19.00 -7.71 25.70
C ALA A 561 20.02 -8.28 26.69
N TYR A 562 19.69 -9.41 27.30
CA TYR A 562 20.59 -10.17 28.15
C TYR A 562 21.20 -11.32 27.34
N ILE A 563 22.51 -11.32 27.22
CA ILE A 563 23.32 -12.33 26.53
C ILE A 563 23.84 -13.28 27.60
N ALA A 564 23.47 -14.56 27.49
CA ALA A 564 23.85 -15.55 28.48
C ALA A 564 25.37 -15.82 28.47
N PRO A 565 25.98 -16.17 29.62
CA PRO A 565 27.43 -16.33 29.75
C PRO A 565 28.02 -17.41 28.84
N TRP A 566 27.29 -18.48 28.57
CA TRP A 566 27.75 -19.56 27.68
C TRP A 566 27.95 -19.13 26.22
N ASN A 567 27.44 -17.97 25.81
CA ASN A 567 27.67 -17.42 24.46
C ASN A 567 29.15 -17.11 24.21
N HIS A 568 29.93 -16.88 25.26
CA HIS A 568 31.37 -16.64 25.16
C HIS A 568 32.18 -17.94 25.05
N GLU A 569 31.63 -19.05 25.56
CA GLU A 569 32.33 -20.33 25.69
C GLU A 569 31.94 -21.32 24.58
N LEU A 570 30.66 -21.34 24.20
CA LEU A 570 30.09 -22.28 23.25
C LEU A 570 29.85 -21.61 21.89
N LYS A 571 30.60 -22.02 20.87
CA LYS A 571 30.49 -21.46 19.50
C LYS A 571 29.15 -21.77 18.83
N ASP A 572 28.57 -22.91 19.17
CA ASP A 572 27.39 -23.48 18.51
C ASP A 572 26.15 -23.47 19.41
N PHE A 573 26.21 -22.80 20.57
CA PHE A 573 25.07 -22.67 21.48
C PHE A 573 25.07 -21.29 22.10
N ALA A 574 24.10 -20.44 21.71
CA ALA A 574 24.02 -19.07 22.17
C ALA A 574 22.58 -18.67 22.48
N THR A 575 22.36 -18.02 23.61
CA THR A 575 21.04 -17.59 24.09
C THR A 575 21.04 -16.07 24.32
N THR A 576 19.98 -15.40 23.89
CA THR A 576 19.73 -13.99 24.16
C THR A 576 18.27 -13.81 24.53
N ILE A 577 18.01 -13.11 25.64
CA ILE A 577 16.66 -12.78 26.11
C ILE A 577 16.46 -11.28 25.92
N ASN A 578 15.33 -10.90 25.35
CA ASN A 578 15.01 -9.55 24.95
C ASN A 578 13.77 -9.05 25.68
N PHE A 579 13.79 -7.79 26.08
CA PHE A 579 12.64 -7.06 26.61
C PHE A 579 12.55 -5.67 25.96
N GLY A 580 11.35 -5.11 25.91
CA GLY A 580 11.06 -3.84 25.28
C GLY A 580 9.88 -3.12 25.89
N ALA A 581 9.98 -1.80 26.01
CA ALA A 581 8.87 -0.90 26.33
C ALA A 581 9.01 0.38 25.50
N ASN A 582 8.11 0.62 24.55
CA ASN A 582 8.29 1.64 23.52
C ASN A 582 6.98 2.36 23.19
N ARG A 583 7.05 3.65 22.85
CA ARG A 583 5.92 4.39 22.24
C ARG A 583 6.22 4.77 20.79
N TYR A 584 5.27 4.52 19.89
CA TYR A 584 5.36 4.85 18.47
C TYR A 584 4.22 5.80 18.06
N TYR A 585 4.55 7.00 17.57
CA TYR A 585 3.55 7.93 17.01
C TYR A 585 3.39 7.73 15.50
N GLY A 586 2.13 7.69 15.07
CA GLY A 586 1.72 7.56 13.68
C GLY A 586 1.98 8.81 12.85
N ARG A 587 1.70 8.71 11.55
CA ARG A 587 1.77 9.81 10.60
C ARG A 587 0.41 10.50 10.45
N ASN A 588 0.44 11.81 10.17
CA ASN A 588 -0.76 12.59 9.87
C ASN A 588 -1.17 12.40 8.41
N LEU A 589 -2.48 12.32 8.16
CA LEU A 589 -3.04 12.20 6.82
C LEU A 589 -3.66 13.53 6.36
N PHE A 590 -3.48 13.89 5.10
CA PHE A 590 -3.97 15.15 4.52
C PHE A 590 -5.44 15.06 4.08
N THR A 591 -6.00 13.86 3.95
CA THR A 591 -7.42 13.64 3.63
C THR A 591 -8.35 14.46 4.52
N TYR A 592 -8.03 14.67 5.79
CA TYR A 592 -8.90 15.37 6.73
C TYR A 592 -9.18 16.83 6.32
N VAL A 593 -8.14 17.57 5.96
CA VAL A 593 -8.26 18.96 5.51
C VAL A 593 -8.68 19.04 4.04
N LEU A 594 -8.20 18.13 3.20
CA LEU A 594 -8.54 18.14 1.77
C LEU A 594 -10.03 17.87 1.55
N MET A 595 -10.65 16.96 2.30
CA MET A 595 -12.10 16.67 2.17
C MET A 595 -12.98 17.86 2.56
N ASP A 596 -12.62 18.61 3.60
CA ASP A 596 -13.33 19.81 4.03
C ASP A 596 -13.40 20.85 2.90
N GLY A 597 -12.25 21.16 2.29
CA GLY A 597 -12.22 22.08 1.16
C GLY A 597 -13.03 21.56 -0.04
N ARG A 598 -12.99 20.25 -0.33
CA ARG A 598 -13.60 19.67 -1.53
C ARG A 598 -15.10 19.76 -1.52
N SER A 599 -15.72 19.47 -0.38
CA SER A 599 -17.17 19.53 -0.21
C SER A 599 -17.73 20.95 -0.38
N SER A 600 -16.89 22.00 -0.26
CA SER A 600 -17.29 23.38 -0.52
C SER A 600 -17.38 23.76 -2.01
N LEU A 601 -16.87 22.92 -2.92
CA LEU A 601 -16.79 23.21 -4.36
C LEU A 601 -17.98 22.67 -5.17
N GLU A 602 -19.00 22.11 -4.52
CA GLU A 602 -20.14 21.49 -5.19
C GLU A 602 -21.36 22.43 -5.21
N TYR A 603 -22.03 22.55 -6.37
CA TYR A 603 -23.20 23.38 -6.58
C TYR A 603 -24.29 22.61 -7.32
N THR A 604 -25.54 22.92 -7.03
CA THR A 604 -26.68 22.55 -7.87
C THR A 604 -27.03 23.71 -8.79
N LEU A 605 -27.01 23.48 -10.10
CA LEU A 605 -27.45 24.43 -11.12
C LEU A 605 -28.85 24.08 -11.63
N GLU A 606 -29.70 25.08 -11.82
CA GLU A 606 -31.03 24.92 -12.43
C GLU A 606 -31.30 25.99 -13.50
N ARG A 607 -31.69 25.54 -14.70
CA ARG A 607 -32.13 26.38 -15.82
C ARG A 607 -33.65 26.50 -15.84
N LYS A 608 -34.13 27.68 -16.23
CA LYS A 608 -35.55 27.99 -16.44
C LYS A 608 -36.07 27.35 -17.73
N ASP A 609 -35.26 27.38 -18.79
CA ASP A 609 -35.59 26.85 -20.12
C ASP A 609 -34.32 26.41 -20.89
N HIS A 610 -34.51 25.96 -22.14
CA HIS A 610 -33.46 25.41 -22.99
C HIS A 610 -32.53 26.46 -23.61
N LEU A 611 -32.91 27.75 -23.61
CA LEU A 611 -32.11 28.85 -24.19
C LEU A 611 -31.12 29.43 -23.17
N GLN A 612 -31.40 29.25 -21.88
CA GLN A 612 -30.51 29.70 -20.81
C GLN A 612 -29.20 28.90 -20.82
N SER A 613 -28.07 29.60 -20.76
CA SER A 613 -26.75 28.97 -20.54
C SER A 613 -26.58 28.54 -19.08
N TRP A 614 -25.66 27.61 -18.82
CA TRP A 614 -25.33 27.21 -17.44
C TRP A 614 -24.71 28.35 -16.63
N GLU A 615 -23.99 29.27 -17.26
CA GLU A 615 -23.43 30.47 -16.62
C GLU A 615 -24.52 31.38 -16.04
N ASN A 616 -25.69 31.43 -16.69
CA ASN A 616 -26.81 32.24 -16.26
C ASN A 616 -27.81 31.44 -15.41
N ALA A 617 -27.59 30.15 -15.17
CA ALA A 617 -28.47 29.28 -14.38
C ALA A 617 -28.48 29.70 -12.90
N SER A 618 -29.54 29.38 -12.17
CA SER A 618 -29.53 29.58 -10.72
C SER A 618 -28.59 28.57 -10.08
N ALA A 619 -27.57 29.05 -9.36
CA ALA A 619 -26.60 28.22 -8.66
C ALA A 619 -26.87 28.22 -7.15
N THR A 620 -27.08 27.04 -6.57
CA THR A 620 -27.17 26.85 -5.12
C THR A 620 -25.98 26.04 -4.66
N GLN A 621 -25.14 26.60 -3.80
CA GLN A 621 -24.02 25.85 -3.24
C GLN A 621 -24.55 24.67 -2.42
N ASN A 622 -24.02 23.47 -2.69
CA ASN A 622 -24.28 22.31 -1.87
C ASN A 622 -23.58 22.50 -0.51
N LYS A 623 -24.11 21.83 0.50
CA LYS A 623 -23.63 22.03 1.86
C LYS A 623 -22.25 21.39 2.02
N ASN A 624 -21.30 22.11 2.61
CA ASN A 624 -20.07 21.50 3.10
C ASN A 624 -20.39 20.51 4.23
N ASP A 625 -20.18 19.23 3.96
CA ASP A 625 -20.51 18.13 4.86
C ASP A 625 -19.35 17.69 5.74
N THR A 626 -18.15 18.25 5.59
CA THR A 626 -16.97 17.91 6.39
C THR A 626 -16.46 19.15 7.13
N ASN A 627 -15.90 18.96 8.33
CA ASN A 627 -15.33 20.03 9.12
C ASN A 627 -14.03 19.53 9.76
N PHE A 628 -12.91 20.04 9.28
CA PHE A 628 -11.60 19.71 9.82
C PHE A 628 -11.30 20.50 11.09
N SER A 629 -10.71 19.83 12.07
CA SER A 629 -10.10 20.47 13.23
C SER A 629 -8.85 19.71 13.63
N GLN A 630 -7.90 20.40 14.29
CA GLN A 630 -6.69 19.75 14.78
C GLN A 630 -7.03 18.68 15.81
N ILE A 631 -6.41 17.51 15.64
CA ILE A 631 -6.63 16.31 16.46
C ILE A 631 -5.33 15.88 17.13
N LYS A 632 -5.41 14.93 18.07
CA LYS A 632 -4.21 14.32 18.64
C LYS A 632 -3.54 13.41 17.61
N VAL A 633 -2.22 13.26 17.72
CA VAL A 633 -1.45 12.31 16.91
C VAL A 633 -1.66 10.90 17.49
N PRO A 634 -2.12 9.92 16.70
CA PRO A 634 -2.35 8.55 17.15
C PRO A 634 -1.03 7.88 17.53
N TYR A 635 -1.07 6.96 18.50
CA TYR A 635 0.13 6.25 18.94
C TYR A 635 -0.14 4.79 19.33
N ALA A 636 0.93 4.01 19.37
CA ALA A 636 0.94 2.65 19.92
C ALA A 636 1.99 2.55 21.04
N ASP A 637 1.56 2.16 22.23
CA ASP A 637 2.47 1.70 23.30
C ASP A 637 2.72 0.21 23.14
N GLU A 638 3.98 -0.21 23.21
CA GLU A 638 4.42 -1.59 23.01
C GLU A 638 5.14 -2.12 24.26
N ILE A 639 4.80 -3.34 24.66
CA ILE A 639 5.61 -4.18 25.54
C ILE A 639 6.01 -5.43 24.74
N MET A 640 7.28 -5.79 24.77
CA MET A 640 7.80 -6.94 24.05
C MET A 640 8.71 -7.78 24.95
N ALA A 641 8.58 -9.09 24.85
CA ALA A 641 9.52 -10.04 25.43
C ALA A 641 9.87 -11.12 24.39
N GLY A 642 11.12 -11.56 24.35
CA GLY A 642 11.53 -12.57 23.38
C GLY A 642 12.82 -13.29 23.75
N ILE A 643 13.08 -14.36 23.02
CA ILE A 643 14.26 -15.21 23.18
C ILE A 643 14.80 -15.62 21.81
N SER A 644 16.11 -15.45 21.61
CA SER A 644 16.84 -15.99 20.48
C SER A 644 17.76 -17.08 20.98
N GLN A 645 17.70 -18.24 20.33
CA GLN A 645 18.52 -19.39 20.65
C GLN A 645 19.18 -19.92 19.38
N GLN A 646 20.51 -19.89 19.34
CA GLN A 646 21.29 -20.66 18.38
C GLN A 646 21.54 -22.05 18.95
N ILE A 647 21.23 -23.09 18.17
CA ILE A 647 21.54 -24.49 18.46
C ILE A 647 22.19 -25.09 17.22
N TYR A 648 23.50 -25.27 17.27
CA TYR A 648 24.33 -25.70 16.15
C TYR A 648 24.10 -24.85 14.90
N MET A 649 23.60 -25.46 13.83
CA MET A 649 23.28 -24.78 12.57
C MET A 649 21.90 -24.10 12.56
N PHE A 650 21.10 -24.21 13.61
CA PHE A 650 19.75 -23.65 13.66
C PHE A 650 19.69 -22.42 14.54
N ASN A 651 18.92 -21.43 14.08
CA ASN A 651 18.55 -20.25 14.84
C ASN A 651 17.05 -20.31 15.09
N LEU A 652 16.66 -20.42 16.35
CA LEU A 652 15.30 -20.28 16.85
C LEU A 652 15.12 -18.86 17.39
N SER A 653 13.99 -18.23 17.08
CA SER A 653 13.57 -16.97 17.66
C SER A 653 12.12 -17.10 18.07
N ALA A 654 11.79 -16.70 19.29
CA ALA A 654 10.41 -16.59 19.75
C ALA A 654 10.20 -15.24 20.41
N LYS A 655 9.04 -14.60 20.19
CA LYS A 655 8.69 -13.34 20.85
C LYS A 655 7.21 -13.17 21.04
N TYR A 656 6.86 -12.42 22.08
CA TYR A 656 5.53 -11.94 22.40
C TYR A 656 5.54 -10.41 22.36
N ILE A 657 4.56 -9.83 21.67
CA ILE A 657 4.37 -8.39 21.53
C ILE A 657 2.95 -8.08 21.99
N HIS A 658 2.82 -7.13 22.92
CA HIS A 658 1.55 -6.54 23.30
C HIS A 658 1.54 -5.06 22.92
N ARG A 659 0.49 -4.60 22.24
CA ARG A 659 0.37 -3.20 21.77
C ARG A 659 -0.98 -2.59 22.12
N PHE A 660 -0.91 -1.37 22.63
CA PHE A 660 -2.05 -0.50 22.92
C PHE A 660 -2.11 0.64 21.90
N GLY A 661 -2.94 0.50 20.87
CA GLY A 661 -3.29 1.59 19.94
C GLY A 661 -4.26 2.56 20.59
N ARG A 662 -3.87 3.84 20.70
CA ARG A 662 -4.62 4.90 21.41
C ARG A 662 -4.67 6.18 20.60
N ASP A 663 -5.72 6.96 20.88
CA ASP A 663 -6.06 8.19 20.14
C ASP A 663 -6.15 7.94 18.62
N GLU A 664 -6.55 6.74 18.19
CA GLU A 664 -6.64 6.41 16.78
C GLU A 664 -7.81 7.13 16.11
N ILE A 665 -7.66 7.42 14.82
CA ILE A 665 -8.52 8.38 14.14
C ILE A 665 -9.68 7.66 13.46
N ARG A 666 -10.90 8.14 13.73
CA ARG A 666 -12.12 7.76 12.99
C ARG A 666 -13.04 8.94 12.79
N ARG A 667 -14.03 8.79 11.91
CA ARG A 667 -14.97 9.85 11.53
C ARG A 667 -16.25 9.73 12.36
N ALA A 668 -16.93 10.84 12.61
CA ALA A 668 -18.24 10.89 13.27
C ALA A 668 -19.15 11.86 12.52
N CYS A 669 -20.45 11.58 12.47
CA CYS A 669 -21.44 12.52 11.97
C CYS A 669 -22.03 13.31 13.14
N LYS A 670 -21.78 14.62 13.21
CA LYS A 670 -22.20 15.47 14.34
C LYS A 670 -23.16 16.57 13.94
N ASP A 671 -24.09 16.93 14.81
CA ASP A 671 -24.92 18.13 14.65
C ASP A 671 -24.17 19.41 15.06
N SER A 672 -24.82 20.57 14.91
CA SER A 672 -24.28 21.87 15.27
C SER A 672 -24.01 22.05 16.78
N SER A 673 -24.60 21.20 17.62
CA SER A 673 -24.36 21.16 19.08
C SER A 673 -23.19 20.22 19.45
N GLY A 674 -22.62 19.50 18.47
CA GLY A 674 -21.53 18.57 18.67
C GLY A 674 -21.95 17.15 19.07
N ASN A 675 -23.25 16.83 19.04
CA ASN A 675 -23.75 15.49 19.35
C ASN A 675 -23.69 14.58 18.12
N ILE A 676 -23.42 13.28 18.33
CA ILE A 676 -23.43 12.31 17.24
C ILE A 676 -24.87 12.10 16.75
N SER A 677 -25.05 12.20 15.44
CA SER A 677 -26.31 11.98 14.74
C SER A 677 -26.40 10.57 14.17
N THR A 678 -27.59 9.97 14.23
CA THR A 678 -27.92 8.71 13.55
C THR A 678 -28.30 8.89 12.07
N ARG A 679 -28.47 10.15 11.63
CA ARG A 679 -28.80 10.50 10.24
C ARG A 679 -27.55 10.67 9.39
N ASN A 680 -27.69 10.42 8.09
CA ASN A 680 -26.60 10.54 7.13
C ASN A 680 -26.16 12.02 6.93
N CYS A 681 -24.87 12.28 7.16
CA CYS A 681 -24.23 13.59 6.99
C CYS A 681 -24.04 13.98 5.51
N SER A 682 -23.95 13.02 4.59
CA SER A 682 -23.83 13.27 3.14
C SER A 682 -25.14 13.69 2.46
N SER A 683 -26.23 13.86 3.21
CA SER A 683 -27.50 14.33 2.64
C SER A 683 -27.58 15.86 2.61
N ASN A 684 -27.78 16.42 1.42
CA ASN A 684 -28.09 17.86 1.22
C ASN A 684 -29.40 18.31 1.90
N VAL A 685 -30.21 17.37 2.40
CA VAL A 685 -31.44 17.66 3.16
C VAL A 685 -31.13 18.05 4.62
N ASN A 686 -30.06 17.52 5.22
CA ASN A 686 -29.75 17.70 6.63
C ASN A 686 -28.68 18.78 6.84
N LYS A 687 -29.02 20.06 6.67
CA LYS A 687 -28.03 21.17 6.58
C LYS A 687 -27.13 21.38 7.82
N ASP A 688 -27.52 20.88 8.99
CA ASP A 688 -26.77 21.13 10.24
C ASP A 688 -25.72 20.06 10.60
N LEU A 689 -25.68 18.93 9.86
CA LEU A 689 -24.83 17.78 10.24
C LEU A 689 -23.45 17.79 9.57
N ARG A 690 -22.33 17.69 10.28
CA ARG A 690 -21.01 17.61 9.63
C ARG A 690 -20.24 16.38 10.05
N TYR A 691 -19.48 15.83 9.12
CA TYR A 691 -18.44 14.87 9.39
C TYR A 691 -17.26 15.55 10.07
N VAL A 692 -16.82 14.98 11.18
CA VAL A 692 -15.62 15.40 11.89
C VAL A 692 -14.74 14.19 12.14
N TYR A 693 -13.43 14.41 12.20
CA TYR A 693 -12.48 13.40 12.65
C TYR A 693 -12.30 13.48 14.16
N THR A 694 -12.18 12.32 14.80
CA THR A 694 -12.15 12.13 16.25
C THR A 694 -11.04 11.16 16.63
N ASN A 695 -10.56 11.21 17.87
CA ASN A 695 -9.53 10.30 18.42
C ASN A 695 -10.16 9.16 19.26
N ASP A 696 -11.40 8.76 18.95
CA ASP A 696 -12.14 7.74 19.70
C ASP A 696 -11.77 6.30 19.29
N GLY A 697 -10.92 6.13 18.28
CA GLY A 697 -10.39 4.83 17.87
C GLY A 697 -9.39 4.27 18.88
N LYS A 698 -9.50 2.97 19.16
CA LYS A 698 -8.54 2.24 19.98
C LYS A 698 -8.44 0.78 19.54
N SER A 699 -7.26 0.20 19.74
CA SER A 699 -7.05 -1.24 19.58
C SER A 699 -6.09 -1.80 20.62
N ASP A 700 -6.31 -3.06 20.99
CA ASP A 700 -5.39 -3.85 21.78
C ASP A 700 -4.96 -5.07 20.97
N THR A 701 -3.66 -5.35 20.93
CA THR A 701 -3.08 -6.38 20.07
C THR A 701 -2.11 -7.25 20.84
N ASP A 702 -2.24 -8.55 20.64
CA ASP A 702 -1.32 -9.57 21.10
C ASP A 702 -0.75 -10.36 19.92
N VAL A 703 0.56 -10.50 19.85
CA VAL A 703 1.25 -11.27 18.81
C VAL A 703 2.28 -12.20 19.44
N VAL A 704 2.18 -13.49 19.14
CA VAL A 704 3.21 -14.48 19.46
C VAL A 704 3.82 -14.96 18.16
N SER A 705 5.13 -14.88 18.00
CA SER A 705 5.81 -15.44 16.83
C SER A 705 6.96 -16.35 17.19
N ILE A 706 7.14 -17.38 16.37
CA ILE A 706 8.23 -18.36 16.45
C ILE A 706 8.82 -18.52 15.05
N SER A 707 10.13 -18.42 14.91
CA SER A 707 10.83 -18.68 13.65
C SER A 707 12.01 -19.62 13.87
N LEU A 708 12.19 -20.59 13.00
CA LEU A 708 13.32 -21.51 13.00
C LEU A 708 13.94 -21.54 11.61
N GLN A 709 15.24 -21.30 11.52
CA GLN A 709 15.96 -21.36 10.25
C GLN A 709 17.37 -21.91 10.42
N ASN A 710 17.92 -22.54 9.37
CA ASN A 710 19.33 -22.87 9.36
C ASN A 710 20.19 -21.66 8.97
N ASN A 711 21.29 -21.45 9.68
CA ASN A 711 22.26 -20.38 9.46
C ASN A 711 23.35 -20.76 8.44
N LYS A 712 23.52 -22.05 8.18
CA LYS A 712 24.41 -22.65 7.18
C LYS A 712 23.62 -23.63 6.33
N ALA A 713 23.94 -23.71 5.04
CA ALA A 713 23.31 -24.69 4.15
C ALA A 713 23.54 -26.11 4.67
N ILE A 714 22.48 -26.92 4.68
CA ILE A 714 22.62 -28.37 4.84
C ILE A 714 22.98 -28.91 3.45
N ASP A 715 24.11 -29.61 3.33
CA ASP A 715 24.54 -30.22 2.07
C ASP A 715 24.23 -31.72 2.10
N THR A 716 23.47 -32.21 1.13
CA THR A 716 23.13 -33.61 0.99
C THR A 716 23.30 -34.01 -0.47
N PHE A 717 24.30 -34.86 -0.75
CA PHE A 717 24.67 -35.27 -2.11
C PHE A 717 24.89 -34.10 -3.10
N GLY A 718 25.47 -32.98 -2.62
CA GLY A 718 25.75 -31.80 -3.43
C GLY A 718 24.55 -30.87 -3.63
N ILE A 719 23.38 -31.21 -3.05
CA ILE A 719 22.21 -30.34 -2.98
C ILE A 719 22.30 -29.52 -1.70
N LYS A 720 22.21 -28.20 -1.84
CA LYS A 720 22.21 -27.27 -0.70
C LYS A 720 20.78 -26.93 -0.32
N HIS A 721 20.46 -27.13 0.97
CA HIS A 721 19.14 -26.95 1.53
C HIS A 721 19.10 -25.76 2.51
N TYR A 722 18.10 -24.89 2.35
CA TYR A 722 17.76 -23.81 3.27
C TYR A 722 16.30 -23.92 3.68
N TYR A 723 16.06 -23.88 4.98
CA TYR A 723 14.76 -24.05 5.62
C TYR A 723 14.47 -22.84 6.47
N LEU A 724 13.27 -22.29 6.32
CA LEU A 724 12.71 -21.25 7.17
C LEU A 724 11.29 -21.65 7.54
N PHE A 725 11.10 -21.98 8.81
CA PHE A 725 9.80 -22.16 9.43
C PHE A 725 9.44 -20.89 10.19
N ALA A 726 8.19 -20.44 10.07
CA ALA A 726 7.66 -19.36 10.87
C ALA A 726 6.20 -19.64 11.27
N PHE A 727 5.90 -19.40 12.53
CA PHE A 727 4.58 -19.43 13.12
C PHE A 727 4.27 -18.05 13.70
N ASP A 728 3.04 -17.58 13.55
CA ASP A 728 2.52 -16.49 14.34
C ASP A 728 1.10 -16.76 14.79
N TRP A 729 0.76 -16.33 16.00
CA TRP A 729 -0.59 -16.15 16.50
C TRP A 729 -0.82 -14.66 16.72
N THR A 730 -1.95 -14.14 16.25
CA THR A 730 -2.28 -12.71 16.29
C THR A 730 -3.72 -12.54 16.76
N GLY A 731 -3.91 -11.85 17.88
CA GLY A 731 -5.20 -11.37 18.36
C GLY A 731 -5.25 -9.85 18.30
N VAL A 732 -6.23 -9.28 17.59
CA VAL A 732 -6.46 -7.82 17.56
C VAL A 732 -7.90 -7.55 17.92
N TYR A 733 -8.10 -6.68 18.89
CA TYR A 733 -9.39 -6.18 19.33
C TYR A 733 -9.46 -4.70 19.00
N ARG A 734 -10.51 -4.27 18.28
CA ARG A 734 -10.60 -2.88 17.77
C ARG A 734 -12.05 -2.43 17.67
N ASN A 735 -12.30 -1.17 18.06
CA ASN A 735 -13.63 -0.56 18.01
C ASN A 735 -14.00 0.13 16.69
N TYR A 736 -13.24 -0.09 15.61
CA TYR A 736 -13.43 0.54 14.29
C TYR A 736 -12.63 -0.21 13.21
N ALA A 737 -12.90 0.06 11.94
CA ALA A 737 -12.12 -0.50 10.83
C ALA A 737 -10.94 0.40 10.42
N ASP A 738 -11.23 1.66 10.08
CA ASP A 738 -10.26 2.68 9.67
C ASP A 738 -10.82 4.10 9.85
N TYR A 739 -10.11 5.13 9.36
CA TYR A 739 -10.52 6.52 9.53
C TYR A 739 -11.78 6.93 8.76
N THR A 740 -12.27 6.10 7.84
CA THR A 740 -13.52 6.31 7.08
C THR A 740 -14.74 5.80 7.83
N ASP A 741 -14.54 4.95 8.83
CA ASP A 741 -15.58 4.37 9.67
C ASP A 741 -16.32 5.46 10.49
N ILE A 742 -17.65 5.39 10.52
CA ILE A 742 -18.53 6.41 11.11
C ILE A 742 -18.95 5.97 12.52
N LEU A 743 -18.43 6.68 13.52
CA LEU A 743 -18.76 6.52 14.93
C LEU A 743 -20.25 6.77 15.20
N THR A 744 -20.87 5.85 15.94
CA THR A 744 -22.25 5.97 16.43
C THR A 744 -22.30 6.27 17.94
N ASN A 745 -23.45 6.72 18.45
CA ASN A 745 -23.63 6.96 19.90
C ASN A 745 -23.42 5.68 20.73
N GLY A 746 -23.88 4.52 20.23
CA GLY A 746 -23.69 3.24 20.90
C GLY A 746 -22.21 2.86 21.00
N GLU A 747 -21.46 3.07 19.92
CA GLU A 747 -20.02 2.80 19.89
C GLU A 747 -19.22 3.75 20.78
N LEU A 748 -19.56 5.04 20.79
CA LEU A 748 -18.95 6.03 21.69
C LEU A 748 -19.18 5.67 23.16
N ALA A 749 -20.40 5.23 23.51
CA ALA A 749 -20.75 4.77 24.85
C ALA A 749 -20.14 3.40 25.20
N ASN A 750 -19.39 2.79 24.28
CA ASN A 750 -18.90 1.42 24.39
C ASN A 750 -20.02 0.46 24.79
N GLN A 751 -21.12 0.49 24.05
CA GLN A 751 -22.33 -0.26 24.35
C GLN A 751 -22.06 -1.76 24.49
N TRP A 752 -22.93 -2.42 25.24
CA TRP A 752 -22.98 -3.87 25.28
C TRP A 752 -23.49 -4.40 23.95
N ILE A 753 -22.81 -5.41 23.41
CA ILE A 753 -23.21 -6.18 22.24
C ILE A 753 -23.23 -7.66 22.59
N SER A 754 -24.00 -8.44 21.84
CA SER A 754 -23.92 -9.90 21.86
C SER A 754 -23.06 -10.35 20.69
N TYR A 755 -21.99 -11.08 20.96
CA TYR A 755 -21.26 -11.83 19.94
C TYR A 755 -21.37 -13.32 20.23
N ASP A 756 -22.09 -14.03 19.36
CA ASP A 756 -22.34 -15.46 19.48
C ASP A 756 -22.96 -15.87 20.84
N GLY A 757 -23.87 -15.04 21.36
CA GLY A 757 -24.55 -15.28 22.65
C GLY A 757 -23.73 -14.87 23.87
N VAL A 758 -22.52 -14.33 23.68
CA VAL A 758 -21.69 -13.78 24.76
C VAL A 758 -21.86 -12.26 24.79
N LEU A 759 -22.25 -11.76 25.95
CA LEU A 759 -22.34 -10.32 26.21
C LEU A 759 -20.93 -9.74 26.37
N MET A 760 -20.58 -8.76 25.55
CA MET A 760 -19.29 -8.08 25.62
C MET A 760 -19.41 -6.60 25.27
N ARG A 761 -18.38 -5.81 25.57
CA ARG A 761 -18.33 -4.40 25.17
C ARG A 761 -17.94 -4.29 23.70
N TYR A 762 -18.49 -3.31 22.99
CA TYR A 762 -18.21 -3.09 21.57
C TYR A 762 -16.71 -2.97 21.28
N ALA A 763 -15.95 -2.32 22.17
CA ALA A 763 -14.51 -2.15 22.02
C ALA A 763 -13.68 -3.44 22.11
N ASP A 764 -14.22 -4.46 22.76
CA ASP A 764 -13.49 -5.71 23.02
C ASP A 764 -13.74 -6.72 21.88
N ARG A 765 -14.42 -6.30 20.80
CA ARG A 765 -14.70 -7.15 19.65
C ARG A 765 -13.43 -7.42 18.84
N PRO A 766 -13.27 -8.63 18.25
CA PRO A 766 -12.19 -8.91 17.33
C PRO A 766 -12.21 -7.97 16.12
N ALA A 767 -11.04 -7.63 15.57
CA ALA A 767 -10.96 -6.88 14.32
C ALA A 767 -11.47 -7.70 13.13
N GLU A 768 -12.12 -7.03 12.18
CA GLU A 768 -12.83 -7.67 11.06
C GLU A 768 -11.90 -8.12 9.91
N ASN A 769 -10.73 -7.49 9.77
CA ASN A 769 -9.79 -7.75 8.69
C ASN A 769 -8.32 -7.60 9.16
N PHE A 770 -7.37 -8.03 8.33
CA PHE A 770 -5.94 -8.06 8.64
C PHE A 770 -5.59 -8.93 9.86
N VAL A 771 -6.42 -9.92 10.18
CA VAL A 771 -6.22 -10.82 11.31
C VAL A 771 -6.56 -12.23 10.89
N ARG A 772 -5.56 -13.10 10.92
CA ARG A 772 -5.73 -14.55 10.93
C ARG A 772 -5.25 -15.04 12.29
N PRO A 773 -6.06 -15.78 13.07
CA PRO A 773 -5.73 -16.13 14.45
C PRO A 773 -4.35 -16.76 14.61
N TYR A 774 -4.00 -17.68 13.72
CA TYR A 774 -2.62 -18.12 13.57
C TYR A 774 -2.28 -18.46 12.12
N THR A 775 -1.00 -18.42 11.79
CA THR A 775 -0.49 -18.90 10.51
C THR A 775 0.80 -19.70 10.68
N LEU A 776 0.97 -20.70 9.83
CA LEU A 776 2.17 -21.52 9.72
C LEU A 776 2.77 -21.31 8.34
N ARG A 777 4.08 -21.11 8.28
CA ARG A 777 4.83 -20.87 7.05
C ARG A 777 6.05 -21.77 7.03
N LEU A 778 6.30 -22.41 5.90
CA LEU A 778 7.49 -23.21 5.67
C LEU A 778 8.04 -22.90 4.29
N ASN A 779 9.22 -22.29 4.25
CA ASN A 779 9.95 -22.00 3.03
C ASN A 779 11.16 -22.94 2.92
N LEU A 780 11.17 -23.75 1.87
CA LEU A 780 12.23 -24.71 1.56
C LEU A 780 12.89 -24.29 0.27
N THR A 781 14.19 -24.03 0.29
CA THR A 781 14.97 -23.70 -0.90
C THR A 781 16.07 -24.72 -1.10
N HIS A 782 16.06 -25.34 -2.28
CA HIS A 782 17.04 -26.31 -2.72
C HIS A 782 17.79 -25.76 -3.92
N THR A 783 19.12 -25.79 -3.86
CA THR A 783 19.96 -25.43 -5.00
C THR A 783 20.93 -26.54 -5.30
N TYR A 784 21.05 -26.88 -6.58
CA TYR A 784 21.95 -27.91 -7.07
C TYR A 784 22.69 -27.39 -8.30
N ALA A 785 24.00 -27.60 -8.36
CA ALA A 785 24.81 -27.19 -9.51
C ALA A 785 25.45 -28.43 -10.13
N PHE A 786 25.29 -28.58 -11.45
CA PHE A 786 25.85 -29.68 -12.21
C PHE A 786 26.36 -29.19 -13.57
N SER A 787 27.66 -29.38 -13.82
CA SER A 787 28.31 -28.91 -15.05
C SER A 787 28.06 -27.40 -15.26
N ARG A 788 27.43 -27.01 -16.38
CA ARG A 788 27.08 -25.63 -16.71
C ARG A 788 25.70 -25.20 -16.20
N TYR A 789 24.97 -26.07 -15.50
CA TYR A 789 23.61 -25.82 -15.05
C TYR A 789 23.55 -25.58 -13.55
N LYS A 790 22.70 -24.64 -13.13
CA LYS A 790 22.31 -24.46 -11.73
C LYS A 790 20.79 -24.52 -11.63
N PHE A 791 20.31 -25.45 -10.83
CA PHE A 791 18.91 -25.68 -10.56
C PHE A 791 18.52 -25.03 -9.22
N LEU A 792 17.37 -24.39 -9.22
CA LEU A 792 16.68 -23.84 -8.07
C LEU A 792 15.33 -24.53 -7.95
N TRP A 793 15.03 -25.04 -6.76
CA TRP A 793 13.71 -25.53 -6.41
C TRP A 793 13.30 -24.97 -5.06
N ASN A 794 12.31 -24.08 -5.07
CA ASN A 794 11.77 -23.45 -3.88
C ASN A 794 10.31 -23.88 -3.68
N ASN A 795 9.95 -24.21 -2.43
CA ASN A 795 8.58 -24.50 -2.03
C ASN A 795 8.23 -23.62 -0.82
N PHE A 796 7.15 -22.87 -0.94
CA PHE A 796 6.57 -22.07 0.13
C PHE A 796 5.19 -22.61 0.49
N PHE A 797 5.10 -23.23 1.66
CA PHE A 797 3.84 -23.69 2.25
C PHE A 797 3.35 -22.65 3.24
N ARG A 798 2.06 -22.34 3.17
CA ARG A 798 1.40 -21.43 4.11
C ARG A 798 0.04 -21.99 4.50
N TYR A 799 -0.17 -22.17 5.79
CA TYR A 799 -1.48 -22.44 6.37
C TYR A 799 -1.94 -21.20 7.14
N ARG A 800 -3.16 -20.74 6.88
CA ARG A 800 -3.84 -19.70 7.66
C ARG A 800 -5.02 -20.35 8.37
N ALA A 801 -5.12 -20.12 9.68
CA ALA A 801 -6.21 -20.63 10.47
C ALA A 801 -7.57 -20.17 9.95
N GLY A 802 -8.58 -21.01 10.21
CA GLY A 802 -9.95 -20.57 10.14
C GLY A 802 -10.23 -19.49 11.18
N TYR A 803 -11.24 -18.67 10.94
CA TYR A 803 -11.62 -17.59 11.85
C TYR A 803 -13.12 -17.36 11.78
N ASN A 804 -13.67 -16.75 12.82
CA ASN A 804 -15.07 -16.36 12.84
C ASN A 804 -15.18 -14.89 12.43
N THR A 805 -15.98 -14.60 11.41
CA THR A 805 -16.39 -13.22 11.12
C THR A 805 -17.69 -12.89 11.86
N MET A 806 -17.86 -11.62 12.20
CA MET A 806 -19.07 -11.11 12.84
C MET A 806 -20.14 -10.85 11.79
N ALA A 807 -21.20 -11.65 11.77
CA ALA A 807 -22.36 -11.43 10.92
C ALA A 807 -23.43 -10.65 11.69
N SER A 808 -23.73 -9.43 11.24
CA SER A 808 -24.72 -8.58 11.91
C SER A 808 -26.14 -9.16 11.81
N VAL A 809 -26.86 -9.17 12.94
CA VAL A 809 -28.29 -9.48 13.02
C VAL A 809 -29.09 -8.22 12.78
N THR A 810 -29.74 -8.13 11.63
CA THR A 810 -30.43 -6.92 11.18
C THR A 810 -31.88 -6.79 11.67
N LYS A 811 -32.54 -7.92 11.97
CA LYS A 811 -33.93 -7.93 12.45
C LYS A 811 -34.00 -7.88 13.98
N GLU A 812 -34.73 -6.90 14.50
CA GLU A 812 -34.90 -6.68 15.96
C GLU A 812 -35.48 -7.87 16.73
N GLU A 813 -36.33 -8.67 16.10
CA GLU A 813 -36.89 -9.90 16.70
C GLU A 813 -35.84 -10.97 17.00
N ASN A 814 -34.70 -10.93 16.29
CA ASN A 814 -33.64 -11.93 16.38
C ASN A 814 -32.42 -11.48 17.20
N LYS A 815 -32.46 -10.27 17.77
CA LYS A 815 -31.42 -9.77 18.67
C LYS A 815 -31.53 -10.44 20.03
N ASP A 816 -30.37 -10.78 20.60
CA ASP A 816 -30.26 -11.37 21.91
C ASP A 816 -30.64 -10.34 23.00
N SER A 817 -31.12 -10.83 24.14
CA SER A 817 -31.50 -9.99 25.29
C SER A 817 -30.74 -10.44 26.54
N PHE A 818 -30.21 -9.48 27.29
CA PHE A 818 -29.47 -9.74 28.53
C PHE A 818 -29.97 -8.84 29.65
N VAL A 819 -29.85 -9.30 30.89
CA VAL A 819 -30.11 -8.44 32.06
C VAL A 819 -28.89 -7.57 32.28
N ILE A 820 -29.01 -6.29 32.00
CA ILE A 820 -27.96 -5.27 32.18
C ILE A 820 -28.50 -4.27 33.19
N ASP A 821 -27.76 -4.06 34.27
CA ASP A 821 -28.17 -3.17 35.37
C ASP A 821 -29.58 -3.48 35.93
N GLY A 822 -29.95 -4.76 35.96
CA GLY A 822 -31.26 -5.23 36.45
C GLY A 822 -32.41 -5.15 35.43
N VAL A 823 -32.17 -4.70 34.20
CA VAL A 823 -33.18 -4.55 33.15
C VAL A 823 -32.89 -5.47 31.97
N LEU A 824 -33.90 -6.23 31.52
CA LEU A 824 -33.79 -7.04 30.30
C LEU A 824 -33.71 -6.13 29.08
N THR A 825 -32.54 -6.06 28.48
CA THR A 825 -32.20 -5.12 27.39
C THR A 825 -31.81 -5.91 26.15
N LYS A 826 -32.38 -5.54 24.99
CA LYS A 826 -31.93 -6.03 23.68
C LYS A 826 -30.65 -5.31 23.28
N VAL A 827 -29.69 -6.07 22.77
CA VAL A 827 -28.38 -5.55 22.37
C VAL A 827 -28.11 -5.83 20.89
N ASP A 828 -27.31 -4.99 20.25
CA ASP A 828 -26.83 -5.30 18.90
C ASP A 828 -26.14 -6.66 18.91
N THR A 829 -26.60 -7.53 18.02
CA THR A 829 -26.24 -8.95 18.03
C THR A 829 -25.50 -9.29 16.76
N PHE A 830 -24.42 -10.02 16.94
CA PHE A 830 -23.59 -10.57 15.88
C PHE A 830 -23.49 -12.07 16.09
N LYS A 831 -23.72 -12.85 15.03
CA LYS A 831 -23.51 -14.29 15.06
C LYS A 831 -22.19 -14.61 14.37
N ALA A 832 -21.48 -15.62 14.86
CA ALA A 832 -20.24 -16.06 14.23
C ALA A 832 -20.54 -16.73 12.88
N PHE A 833 -19.77 -16.40 11.86
CA PHE A 833 -19.69 -17.19 10.63
C PHE A 833 -18.27 -17.74 10.49
N MET A 834 -18.14 -19.07 10.57
CA MET A 834 -16.85 -19.73 10.49
C MET A 834 -16.32 -19.74 9.06
N ILE A 835 -15.15 -19.16 8.87
CA ILE A 835 -14.33 -19.36 7.67
C ILE A 835 -13.33 -20.48 7.91
N PRO A 836 -13.29 -21.49 7.01
CA PRO A 836 -12.35 -22.57 7.15
C PRO A 836 -10.90 -22.08 6.98
N GLY A 837 -9.96 -22.88 7.50
CA GLY A 837 -8.54 -22.63 7.28
C GLY A 837 -8.17 -22.74 5.80
N ALA A 838 -7.15 -21.99 5.41
CA ALA A 838 -6.69 -21.90 4.02
C ALA A 838 -5.24 -22.41 3.93
N PHE A 839 -5.01 -23.42 3.11
CA PHE A 839 -3.68 -23.93 2.80
C PHE A 839 -3.29 -23.56 1.38
N THR A 840 -2.10 -22.98 1.23
CA THR A 840 -1.50 -22.62 -0.06
C THR A 840 -0.11 -23.19 -0.14
N TRP A 841 0.23 -23.75 -1.31
CA TRP A 841 1.57 -24.15 -1.68
C TRP A 841 1.96 -23.36 -2.93
N ASP A 842 2.97 -22.51 -2.81
CA ASP A 842 3.59 -21.82 -3.94
C ASP A 842 4.95 -22.45 -4.22
N MET A 843 5.32 -22.58 -5.49
CA MET A 843 6.57 -23.21 -5.91
C MET A 843 7.27 -22.36 -6.95
N ARG A 844 8.61 -22.33 -6.90
CA ARG A 844 9.45 -21.77 -7.96
C ARG A 844 10.47 -22.81 -8.41
N LEU A 845 10.53 -23.02 -9.73
CA LEU A 845 11.54 -23.83 -10.39
C LEU A 845 12.40 -22.91 -11.26
N GLY A 846 13.71 -22.91 -11.04
CA GLY A 846 14.65 -22.09 -11.80
C GLY A 846 15.77 -22.94 -12.39
N VAL A 847 16.16 -22.63 -13.62
CA VAL A 847 17.33 -23.22 -14.27
C VAL A 847 18.18 -22.10 -14.84
N GLU A 848 19.44 -22.05 -14.43
CA GLU A 848 20.46 -21.17 -15.00
C GLU A 848 21.43 -21.99 -15.84
N PHE A 849 21.80 -21.48 -17.01
CA PHE A 849 22.79 -22.07 -17.91
C PHE A 849 23.96 -21.11 -18.11
N ASN A 850 25.14 -21.51 -17.62
CA ASN A 850 26.38 -20.77 -17.79
C ASN A 850 26.94 -21.01 -19.20
N MET A 851 26.85 -19.98 -20.04
CA MET A 851 27.33 -19.99 -21.42
C MET A 851 28.83 -19.68 -21.52
N GLY A 852 29.50 -19.37 -20.41
CA GLY A 852 30.91 -19.00 -20.33
C GLY A 852 31.14 -17.50 -20.46
N LYS A 853 32.34 -17.02 -20.05
CA LYS A 853 32.74 -15.60 -20.11
C LYS A 853 31.75 -14.63 -19.42
N GLY A 854 31.15 -15.06 -18.31
CA GLY A 854 30.15 -14.26 -17.56
C GLY A 854 28.71 -14.36 -18.05
N ASN A 855 28.47 -14.92 -19.23
CA ASN A 855 27.14 -15.03 -19.84
C ASN A 855 26.30 -16.13 -19.17
N ILE A 856 25.10 -15.79 -18.69
CA ILE A 856 24.17 -16.74 -18.08
C ILE A 856 22.75 -16.51 -18.61
N ALA A 857 22.17 -17.53 -19.25
CA ALA A 857 20.74 -17.57 -19.56
C ALA A 857 19.98 -18.24 -18.43
N TYR A 858 18.75 -17.83 -18.15
CA TYR A 858 17.93 -18.47 -17.12
C TYR A 858 16.44 -18.51 -17.48
N VAL A 859 15.76 -19.51 -16.94
CA VAL A 859 14.31 -19.67 -17.01
C VAL A 859 13.78 -19.93 -15.60
N ASN A 860 12.69 -19.26 -15.22
CA ASN A 860 11.97 -19.52 -13.99
C ASN A 860 10.49 -19.81 -14.29
N LEU A 861 9.94 -20.77 -13.56
CA LEU A 861 8.53 -21.11 -13.53
C LEU A 861 8.04 -20.94 -12.09
N ASP A 862 7.17 -19.94 -11.87
CA ASP A 862 6.45 -19.79 -10.61
C ASP A 862 5.08 -20.46 -10.76
N ILE A 863 4.72 -21.32 -9.81
CA ILE A 863 3.41 -21.97 -9.71
C ILE A 863 2.82 -21.56 -8.37
N LEU A 864 1.88 -20.63 -8.40
CA LEU A 864 1.13 -20.22 -7.22
C LEU A 864 -0.04 -21.18 -7.02
N ASN A 865 -0.38 -21.47 -5.76
CA ASN A 865 -1.45 -22.40 -5.39
C ASN A 865 -1.37 -23.74 -6.19
N VAL A 866 -0.24 -24.45 -6.06
CA VAL A 866 0.05 -25.72 -6.74
C VAL A 866 -1.09 -26.73 -6.59
N LEU A 867 -1.74 -26.78 -5.43
CA LEU A 867 -2.84 -27.71 -5.18
C LEU A 867 -4.18 -27.28 -5.78
N ASP A 868 -4.26 -26.07 -6.34
CA ASP A 868 -5.51 -25.46 -6.80
C ASP A 868 -6.57 -25.41 -5.68
N SER A 869 -6.14 -25.15 -4.45
CA SER A 869 -7.00 -25.11 -3.26
C SER A 869 -8.07 -24.03 -3.39
N LYS A 870 -9.33 -24.39 -3.14
CA LYS A 870 -10.47 -23.47 -3.04
C LYS A 870 -10.52 -22.79 -1.67
N ASN A 871 -9.65 -21.82 -1.46
CA ASN A 871 -9.61 -21.07 -0.20
C ASN A 871 -10.69 -19.99 -0.17
N ILE A 872 -11.50 -19.98 0.89
CA ILE A 872 -12.60 -19.01 1.06
C ILE A 872 -12.10 -17.75 1.78
N ALA A 873 -12.45 -16.61 1.22
CA ALA A 873 -12.52 -15.29 1.83
C ALA A 873 -13.98 -14.80 1.84
N ILE A 874 -14.27 -13.68 2.51
CA ILE A 874 -15.63 -13.11 2.59
C ILE A 874 -15.61 -11.70 2.03
N ALA A 875 -16.64 -11.34 1.25
CA ALA A 875 -16.95 -9.95 0.91
C ALA A 875 -17.87 -9.28 1.95
N SER A 876 -18.88 -10.00 2.44
CA SER A 876 -19.77 -9.57 3.54
C SER A 876 -20.44 -10.77 4.22
N ALA A 877 -20.86 -10.60 5.49
CA ALA A 877 -21.62 -11.59 6.25
C ALA A 877 -22.82 -10.93 6.95
N SER A 878 -23.96 -11.62 6.94
CA SER A 878 -25.23 -11.15 7.53
C SER A 878 -26.01 -12.31 8.14
N PHE A 879 -26.90 -12.05 9.10
CA PHE A 879 -27.75 -13.08 9.69
C PHE A 879 -29.24 -12.75 9.52
N SER A 880 -30.04 -13.79 9.24
CA SER A 880 -31.51 -13.74 9.37
C SER A 880 -32.05 -15.05 9.96
N ALA A 881 -33.12 -15.02 10.75
CA ALA A 881 -33.69 -16.25 11.34
C ALA A 881 -34.21 -17.28 10.31
N THR A 882 -34.52 -16.86 9.08
CA THR A 882 -35.02 -17.75 8.03
C THR A 882 -33.88 -18.43 7.25
N ALA A 883 -32.76 -17.75 7.05
CA ALA A 883 -31.63 -18.24 6.27
C ALA A 883 -30.39 -18.60 7.11
N GLY A 884 -30.44 -18.37 8.43
CA GLY A 884 -29.28 -18.46 9.31
C GLY A 884 -28.24 -17.38 8.99
N THR A 885 -26.97 -17.68 9.31
CA THR A 885 -25.85 -16.82 8.94
C THR A 885 -25.47 -17.05 7.48
N THR A 886 -25.59 -16.01 6.66
CA THR A 886 -25.24 -16.04 5.24
C THR A 886 -24.04 -15.14 4.98
N ALA A 887 -23.10 -15.62 4.15
CA ALA A 887 -22.00 -14.81 3.65
C ALA A 887 -21.97 -14.89 2.13
N VAL A 888 -21.50 -13.83 1.47
CA VAL A 888 -21.13 -13.89 0.06
C VAL A 888 -19.65 -14.31 0.01
N PRO A 889 -19.35 -15.59 -0.26
CA PRO A 889 -17.97 -16.04 -0.30
C PRO A 889 -17.28 -15.46 -1.52
N VAL A 890 -16.01 -15.14 -1.36
CA VAL A 890 -15.10 -14.86 -2.46
C VAL A 890 -13.95 -15.84 -2.32
N TYR A 891 -13.56 -16.51 -3.40
CA TYR A 891 -12.44 -17.43 -3.32
C TYR A 891 -11.14 -16.73 -3.67
N GLU A 892 -10.05 -17.25 -3.15
CA GLU A 892 -8.73 -16.91 -3.64
C GLU A 892 -8.51 -17.50 -5.04
N VAL A 893 -7.61 -16.88 -5.81
CA VAL A 893 -7.19 -17.38 -7.11
C VAL A 893 -6.69 -18.83 -6.99
N GLY A 894 -7.08 -19.65 -7.97
CA GLY A 894 -6.63 -21.04 -8.09
C GLY A 894 -5.17 -21.12 -8.52
N ARG A 895 -4.80 -22.26 -9.09
CA ARG A 895 -3.44 -22.49 -9.61
C ARG A 895 -3.10 -21.44 -10.67
N GLN A 896 -1.97 -20.75 -10.50
CA GLN A 896 -1.52 -19.72 -11.44
C GLN A 896 -0.05 -19.91 -11.81
N PHE A 897 0.26 -19.82 -13.11
CA PHE A 897 1.60 -19.95 -13.65
C PHE A 897 2.17 -18.59 -14.08
N TYR A 898 3.42 -18.32 -13.71
CA TYR A 898 4.23 -17.25 -14.29
C TYR A 898 5.48 -17.87 -14.93
N ILE A 899 5.74 -17.52 -16.18
CA ILE A 899 6.90 -18.01 -16.92
C ILE A 899 7.83 -16.82 -17.15
N GLN A 900 9.08 -16.95 -16.73
CA GLN A 900 10.12 -15.93 -16.91
C GLN A 900 11.31 -16.50 -17.69
N GLY A 901 11.75 -15.79 -18.72
CA GLY A 901 13.02 -16.04 -19.40
C GLY A 901 13.92 -14.81 -19.27
N GLY A 902 15.22 -15.02 -19.08
CA GLY A 902 16.16 -13.92 -18.96
C GLY A 902 17.61 -14.27 -19.29
N TYR A 903 18.42 -13.23 -19.35
CA TYR A 903 19.85 -13.30 -19.63
C TYR A 903 20.58 -12.28 -18.76
N ARG A 904 21.74 -12.68 -18.21
CA ARG A 904 22.61 -11.81 -17.42
C ARG A 904 24.08 -11.96 -17.82
N PHE A 905 24.82 -10.87 -17.63
CA PHE A 905 26.27 -10.73 -17.82
C PHE A 905 26.93 -10.25 -16.52
#